data_AF-A0A2E1PHL7-F1
#
_entry.id   AF-A0A2E1PHL7-F1
#
_cell.length_a   1.000
_cell.length_b   1.000
_cell.length_c   1.000
_cell.angle_alpha   90.00
_cell.angle_beta   90.00
_cell.angle_gamma   90.00
#
_symmetry.space_group_name_H-M   'P 1'
#
loop_
_entity.id
_entity.type
_entity.pdbx_description
1 polymer ?
#
loop_
_entity_poly.entity_id
_entity_poly.type
_entity_poly.pdbx_seq_one_letter_code
_entity_poly.pdbx_strand_id
1 'polypeptide(L)'
;MKKILIDTNSINGKRSALIDGEKLIDFDLEFESNNFQKGSIHKGKITKIEASLEAIFIELGSSRHGFLPFKELSAEYFDSSKSGNDRFKIKEGDDIVVQIEKEERVNKGAALSTYISLASRYIVLMTNHPTGGGISRRISGDDRDKVKVLMDSLNVPENMSVIIRTAGIDRQTEELNWDLDYLKKLWVEVESAIKTSKATQLIYADQSLIQKTIRDYFKEEIGELIVDNAKDFDNAKTYANKIVPEFVEKIKLYEEDIPLFASYGIESKIESAFSREVKLPSGGSLVIDSGEALTSIDINSARSTKGTDIEETALKTNLEAAKEIGRQIKLRDLGGLLVIDFIDMENEDSNGKVEKAMYESTKHDHARIQLDKISRFGLLEMSRQRIKPALNDLMGKTIWVRSVASVCESVFRLVTEKSINNRSSVLLLKVSPNVANELLNRYRANIAEIEQKFGTKIMTFIDPYKQNDSYTIEIKKNAYLDYEQTLEESSQAFQNRSSYNLKVPKKKTQALVEDVEFRNKPKVDPNKKGFLDSLFGFFKTEENQPTKSKRKFNRGRYNKPQNKSKNPRNFKGKPRSPQNKAPSSPQNKAPSSPQNKAPRKPMKTSKPKRIVNGNLKSSPANTPAPLPADDIGNRVEAKKTRPIKRAKNDPRAKD
;
A
#
# COMPACT_ATOMS: atom_id res chain seq x y z
N MET A 1 26.02 5.88 3.12
CA MET A 1 26.32 4.64 2.37
C MET A 1 25.17 3.70 2.63
N LYS A 2 24.64 3.10 1.56
CA LYS A 2 23.51 2.18 1.66
C LYS A 2 23.93 0.83 2.23
N LYS A 3 23.14 0.29 3.15
CA LYS A 3 23.28 -1.09 3.65
C LYS A 3 21.93 -1.80 3.64
N ILE A 4 21.97 -3.12 3.50
CA ILE A 4 20.84 -4.00 3.75
C ILE A 4 21.09 -4.68 5.10
N LEU A 5 20.10 -4.65 5.99
CA LEU A 5 20.12 -5.36 7.27
C LEU A 5 19.06 -6.47 7.21
N ILE A 6 19.42 -7.67 7.66
CA ILE A 6 18.53 -8.84 7.73
C ILE A 6 18.58 -9.35 9.18
N ASP A 7 17.44 -9.25 9.86
CA ASP A 7 17.22 -9.72 11.22
C ASP A 7 16.33 -10.96 11.16
N THR A 8 16.84 -12.06 11.67
CA THR A 8 16.21 -13.40 11.61
C THR A 8 16.13 -14.05 12.99
N ASN A 9 16.76 -13.47 14.01
CA ASN A 9 16.59 -13.88 15.40
C ASN A 9 15.34 -13.25 16.06
N SER A 10 14.65 -12.33 15.37
CA SER A 10 13.37 -11.75 15.77
C SER A 10 12.28 -12.82 16.05
N ILE A 11 11.67 -12.70 17.24
CA ILE A 11 10.67 -13.64 17.81
C ILE A 11 9.47 -13.88 16.88
N ASN A 12 9.09 -12.88 16.07
CA ASN A 12 7.87 -12.90 15.27
C ASN A 12 8.09 -13.26 13.79
N GLY A 13 9.32 -13.59 13.39
CA GLY A 13 9.68 -13.87 12.00
C GLY A 13 10.79 -12.94 11.47
N LYS A 14 11.10 -13.10 10.19
CA LYS A 14 12.25 -12.46 9.54
C LYS A 14 11.94 -11.01 9.16
N ARG A 15 12.90 -10.12 9.35
CA ARG A 15 12.80 -8.68 9.08
C ARG A 15 13.94 -8.27 8.14
N SER A 16 13.69 -7.38 7.19
CA SER A 16 14.78 -6.78 6.41
C SER A 16 14.56 -5.28 6.23
N ALA A 17 15.66 -4.54 6.27
CA ALA A 17 15.66 -3.08 6.19
C ALA A 17 16.71 -2.60 5.18
N LEU A 18 16.32 -1.68 4.31
CA LEU A 18 17.24 -0.91 3.47
C LEU A 18 17.49 0.44 4.13
N ILE A 19 18.74 0.75 4.43
CA ILE A 19 19.15 2.00 5.08
C ILE A 19 20.16 2.77 4.23
N ASP A 20 20.22 4.09 4.40
CA ASP A 20 21.35 4.92 3.94
C ASP A 20 21.82 5.84 5.07
N GLY A 21 23.03 5.56 5.58
CA GLY A 21 23.43 6.06 6.88
C GLY A 21 22.41 5.62 7.93
N GLU A 22 21.86 6.56 8.69
CA GLU A 22 20.82 6.29 9.68
C GLU A 22 19.39 6.23 9.10
N LYS A 23 19.18 6.58 7.83
CA LYS A 23 17.83 6.76 7.27
C LYS A 23 17.26 5.42 6.80
N LEU A 24 16.12 5.01 7.38
CA LEU A 24 15.32 3.90 6.90
C LEU A 24 14.60 4.26 5.58
N ILE A 25 14.94 3.54 4.51
CA ILE A 25 14.42 3.70 3.14
C ILE A 25 13.32 2.69 2.84
N ASP A 26 13.48 1.45 3.31
CA ASP A 26 12.54 0.36 3.08
C ASP A 26 12.53 -0.62 4.24
N PHE A 27 11.41 -1.31 4.43
CA PHE A 27 11.21 -2.31 5.49
C PHE A 27 10.27 -3.41 4.99
N ASP A 28 10.67 -4.66 5.23
CA ASP A 28 9.90 -5.85 4.95
C ASP A 28 9.88 -6.77 6.19
N LEU A 29 8.72 -7.38 6.45
CA LEU A 29 8.47 -8.30 7.55
C LEU A 29 7.80 -9.56 6.99
N GLU A 30 8.39 -10.71 7.30
CA GLU A 30 7.94 -12.03 6.89
C GLU A 30 7.67 -12.88 8.14
N PHE A 31 6.39 -13.00 8.50
CA PHE A 31 5.97 -13.84 9.62
C PHE A 31 6.23 -15.32 9.33
N GLU A 32 6.61 -16.06 10.37
CA GLU A 32 6.63 -17.53 10.24
C GLU A 32 5.23 -18.06 9.91
N SER A 33 5.16 -19.12 9.09
CA SER A 33 3.95 -19.90 8.72
C SER A 33 2.96 -19.32 7.69
N ASN A 34 3.29 -18.24 6.96
CA ASN A 34 2.45 -17.81 5.83
C ASN A 34 2.64 -18.69 4.57
N ASN A 35 2.05 -19.88 4.57
CA ASN A 35 2.09 -20.81 3.43
C ASN A 35 1.38 -20.24 2.17
N PHE A 36 0.52 -19.23 2.32
CA PHE A 36 -0.24 -18.62 1.23
C PHE A 36 0.40 -17.31 0.71
N GLN A 37 1.72 -17.22 0.81
CA GLN A 37 2.51 -16.12 0.26
C GLN A 37 2.31 -15.99 -1.26
N LYS A 38 2.32 -14.76 -1.76
CA LYS A 38 2.37 -14.46 -3.19
C LYS A 38 3.52 -15.20 -3.88
N GLY A 39 3.24 -15.71 -5.09
CA GLY A 39 4.18 -16.46 -5.92
C GLY A 39 4.20 -17.98 -5.62
N SER A 40 3.71 -18.42 -4.46
CA SER A 40 3.66 -19.85 -4.12
C SER A 40 2.70 -20.62 -5.06
N ILE A 41 3.04 -21.88 -5.33
CA ILE A 41 2.26 -22.78 -6.20
C ILE A 41 1.66 -23.89 -5.35
N HIS A 42 0.36 -24.11 -5.51
CA HIS A 42 -0.44 -25.06 -4.76
C HIS A 42 -1.20 -26.00 -5.70
N LYS A 43 -1.43 -27.24 -5.25
CA LYS A 43 -2.47 -28.11 -5.83
C LYS A 43 -3.75 -27.91 -5.02
N GLY A 44 -4.70 -27.19 -5.58
CA GLY A 44 -6.01 -26.96 -4.96
C GLY A 44 -7.05 -27.97 -5.44
N LYS A 45 -8.23 -27.94 -4.79
CA LYS A 45 -9.44 -28.65 -5.25
C LYS A 45 -10.50 -27.64 -5.65
N ILE A 46 -11.12 -27.82 -6.82
CA ILE A 46 -12.23 -26.98 -7.28
C ILE A 46 -13.44 -27.22 -6.39
N THR A 47 -13.93 -26.19 -5.71
CA THR A 47 -15.13 -26.27 -4.87
C THR A 47 -16.38 -25.76 -5.56
N LYS A 48 -16.25 -24.75 -6.43
CA LYS A 48 -17.38 -24.23 -7.21
C LYS A 48 -16.94 -23.58 -8.51
N ILE A 49 -17.67 -23.79 -9.60
CA ILE A 49 -17.53 -23.00 -10.84
C ILE A 49 -18.69 -22.00 -10.91
N GLU A 50 -18.39 -20.70 -10.86
CA GLU A 50 -19.38 -19.62 -10.74
C GLU A 50 -19.35 -18.73 -11.99
N ALA A 51 -20.20 -19.06 -12.97
CA ALA A 51 -20.29 -18.34 -14.23
C ALA A 51 -20.69 -16.86 -14.05
N SER A 52 -21.49 -16.52 -13.04
CA SER A 52 -21.95 -15.13 -12.81
C SER A 52 -20.83 -14.18 -12.37
N LEU A 53 -19.77 -14.70 -11.75
CA LEU A 53 -18.58 -13.96 -11.35
C LEU A 53 -17.40 -14.15 -12.31
N GLU A 54 -17.62 -14.89 -13.40
CA GLU A 54 -16.60 -15.41 -14.31
C GLU A 54 -15.40 -16.03 -13.56
N ALA A 55 -15.66 -16.90 -12.58
CA ALA A 55 -14.62 -17.40 -11.69
C ALA A 55 -14.83 -18.82 -11.16
N ILE A 56 -13.76 -19.39 -10.63
CA ILE A 56 -13.68 -20.70 -9.98
C ILE A 56 -13.21 -20.50 -8.54
N PHE A 57 -13.90 -21.11 -7.59
CA PHE A 57 -13.51 -21.17 -6.19
C PHE A 57 -12.70 -22.44 -5.92
N ILE A 58 -11.58 -22.28 -5.22
CA ILE A 58 -10.60 -23.35 -5.02
C ILE A 58 -10.25 -23.47 -3.53
N GLU A 59 -10.35 -24.68 -2.99
CA GLU A 59 -9.83 -25.02 -1.67
C GLU A 59 -8.32 -25.27 -1.73
N LEU A 60 -7.58 -24.58 -0.87
CA LEU A 60 -6.12 -24.67 -0.74
C LEU A 60 -5.66 -25.13 0.65
N GLY A 61 -6.60 -25.50 1.54
CA GLY A 61 -6.32 -25.73 2.97
C GLY A 61 -6.25 -24.46 3.83
N SER A 62 -6.48 -23.28 3.24
CA SER A 62 -6.65 -21.98 3.90
C SER A 62 -8.01 -21.84 4.61
N SER A 63 -8.17 -20.79 5.43
CA SER A 63 -9.45 -20.43 6.06
C SER A 63 -10.55 -20.03 5.08
N ARG A 64 -10.19 -19.63 3.86
CA ARG A 64 -11.09 -19.21 2.79
C ARG A 64 -10.70 -19.86 1.47
N HIS A 65 -11.67 -20.13 0.59
CA HIS A 65 -11.38 -20.53 -0.78
C HIS A 65 -10.68 -19.39 -1.54
N GLY A 66 -9.68 -19.74 -2.35
CA GLY A 66 -9.09 -18.83 -3.32
C GLY A 66 -10.02 -18.60 -4.51
N PHE A 67 -9.76 -17.51 -5.24
CA PHE A 67 -10.56 -17.01 -6.35
C PHE A 67 -9.73 -17.00 -7.63
N LEU A 68 -10.07 -17.89 -8.57
CA LEU A 68 -9.46 -18.01 -9.90
C LEU A 68 -10.43 -17.47 -10.97
N PRO A 69 -10.27 -16.23 -11.48
CA PRO A 69 -11.12 -15.73 -12.56
C PRO A 69 -10.80 -16.42 -13.88
N PHE A 70 -11.79 -16.60 -14.77
CA PHE A 70 -11.65 -17.33 -16.04
C PHE A 70 -10.56 -16.78 -16.97
N LYS A 71 -10.26 -15.48 -16.89
CA LYS A 71 -9.15 -14.85 -17.65
C LYS A 71 -7.76 -15.33 -17.22
N GLU A 72 -7.64 -15.87 -16.01
CA GLU A 72 -6.40 -16.41 -15.41
C GLU A 72 -6.38 -17.95 -15.45
N LEU A 73 -7.37 -18.55 -16.11
CA LEU A 73 -7.42 -19.98 -16.42
C LEU A 73 -6.71 -20.22 -17.76
N SER A 74 -5.81 -21.19 -17.79
CA SER A 74 -4.99 -21.53 -18.96
C SER A 74 -5.81 -22.23 -20.04
N ALA A 75 -5.42 -22.00 -21.30
CA ALA A 75 -6.11 -22.52 -22.49
C ALA A 75 -6.27 -24.06 -22.50
N GLU A 76 -5.39 -24.79 -21.79
CA GLU A 76 -5.47 -26.25 -21.67
C GLU A 76 -6.77 -26.74 -21.02
N TYR A 77 -7.33 -25.95 -20.08
CA TYR A 77 -8.58 -26.25 -19.37
C TYR A 77 -9.85 -25.84 -20.14
N PHE A 78 -9.71 -25.24 -21.33
CA PHE A 78 -10.82 -24.89 -22.20
C PHE A 78 -10.94 -25.87 -23.39
N ASP A 79 -12.17 -26.21 -23.76
CA ASP A 79 -12.53 -26.88 -25.00
C ASP A 79 -13.04 -25.84 -26.00
N SER A 80 -12.21 -25.51 -26.99
CA SER A 80 -12.52 -24.52 -28.03
C SER A 80 -13.64 -24.93 -28.99
N SER A 81 -14.08 -26.20 -28.95
CA SER A 81 -15.23 -26.68 -29.75
C SER A 81 -16.59 -26.43 -29.08
N LYS A 82 -16.60 -26.03 -27.80
CA LYS A 82 -17.80 -25.89 -26.97
C LYS A 82 -18.03 -24.46 -26.51
N SER A 83 -19.23 -24.18 -26.01
CA SER A 83 -19.67 -22.86 -25.56
C SER A 83 -20.51 -22.97 -24.28
N GLY A 84 -20.75 -21.85 -23.61
CA GLY A 84 -21.43 -21.84 -22.31
C GLY A 84 -20.60 -22.54 -21.23
N ASN A 85 -21.25 -23.32 -20.37
CA ASN A 85 -20.58 -24.05 -19.28
C ASN A 85 -19.82 -25.29 -19.78
N ASP A 86 -20.19 -25.87 -20.92
CA ASP A 86 -19.55 -27.09 -21.45
C ASP A 86 -18.15 -26.83 -22.03
N ARG A 87 -17.72 -25.56 -22.11
CA ARG A 87 -16.38 -25.15 -22.53
C ARG A 87 -15.27 -25.52 -21.54
N PHE A 88 -15.61 -25.90 -20.31
CA PHE A 88 -14.62 -26.25 -19.28
C PHE A 88 -14.32 -27.75 -19.33
N LYS A 89 -13.03 -28.11 -19.40
CA LYS A 89 -12.55 -29.50 -19.27
C LYS A 89 -12.40 -29.95 -17.81
N ILE A 90 -12.88 -29.14 -16.87
CA ILE A 90 -12.77 -29.28 -15.42
C ILE A 90 -14.15 -29.13 -14.78
N LYS A 91 -14.36 -29.83 -13.68
CA LYS A 91 -15.61 -29.84 -12.90
C LYS A 91 -15.32 -29.67 -11.41
N GLU A 92 -16.38 -29.47 -10.64
CA GLU A 92 -16.32 -29.42 -9.18
C GLU A 92 -15.80 -30.76 -8.63
N GLY A 93 -14.90 -30.69 -7.64
CA GLY A 93 -14.19 -31.83 -7.07
C GLY A 93 -12.84 -32.18 -7.72
N ASP A 94 -12.56 -31.70 -8.93
CA ASP A 94 -11.27 -31.93 -9.61
C ASP A 94 -10.11 -31.19 -8.90
N ASP A 95 -8.89 -31.72 -9.06
CA ASP A 95 -7.67 -31.07 -8.60
C ASP A 95 -7.11 -30.11 -9.68
N ILE A 96 -6.60 -28.95 -9.26
CA ILE A 96 -6.07 -27.91 -10.16
C ILE A 96 -4.79 -27.30 -9.58
N VAL A 97 -3.79 -27.02 -10.43
CA VAL A 97 -2.56 -26.35 -10.01
C VAL A 97 -2.70 -24.85 -10.20
N VAL A 98 -2.42 -24.07 -9.15
CA VAL A 98 -2.58 -22.62 -9.13
C VAL A 98 -1.41 -21.92 -8.44
N GLN A 99 -1.04 -20.76 -8.95
CA GLN A 99 -0.12 -19.82 -8.31
C GLN A 99 -0.90 -18.70 -7.61
N ILE A 100 -0.43 -18.27 -6.44
CA ILE A 100 -1.00 -17.14 -5.70
C ILE A 100 -0.52 -15.82 -6.33
N GLU A 101 -1.41 -15.11 -7.02
CA GLU A 101 -1.15 -13.79 -7.61
C GLU A 101 -1.29 -12.69 -6.54
N LYS A 102 -2.23 -12.85 -5.60
CA LYS A 102 -2.45 -11.95 -4.45
C LYS A 102 -2.86 -12.76 -3.22
N GLU A 103 -2.24 -12.47 -2.08
CA GLU A 103 -2.48 -13.14 -0.79
C GLU A 103 -3.92 -12.95 -0.28
N GLU A 104 -4.36 -13.84 0.62
CA GLU A 104 -5.63 -13.68 1.34
C GLU A 104 -5.65 -12.33 2.09
N ARG A 105 -6.81 -11.67 2.08
CA ARG A 105 -7.04 -10.43 2.81
C ARG A 105 -8.23 -10.62 3.74
N VAL A 106 -8.31 -9.82 4.80
CA VAL A 106 -9.29 -9.90 5.91
C VAL A 106 -10.67 -10.51 5.53
N ASN A 107 -11.29 -10.03 4.44
CA ASN A 107 -12.60 -10.50 3.95
C ASN A 107 -12.60 -11.17 2.55
N LYS A 108 -11.45 -11.40 1.91
CA LYS A 108 -11.34 -11.94 0.53
C LYS A 108 -10.28 -13.03 0.46
N GLY A 109 -10.63 -14.18 -0.12
CA GLY A 109 -9.66 -15.24 -0.42
C GLY A 109 -8.54 -14.79 -1.35
N ALA A 110 -7.45 -15.56 -1.39
CA ALA A 110 -6.32 -15.31 -2.28
C ALA A 110 -6.77 -15.25 -3.76
N ALA A 111 -6.20 -14.33 -4.54
CA ALA A 111 -6.38 -14.31 -5.99
C ALA A 111 -5.39 -15.25 -6.66
N LEU A 112 -5.88 -16.07 -7.59
CA LEU A 112 -5.15 -17.18 -8.18
C LEU A 112 -5.01 -17.03 -9.69
N SER A 113 -3.98 -17.67 -10.25
CA SER A 113 -3.81 -17.88 -11.68
C SER A 113 -3.29 -19.29 -11.95
N THR A 114 -3.67 -19.92 -13.06
CA THR A 114 -3.02 -21.15 -13.53
C THR A 114 -1.85 -20.85 -14.48
N TYR A 115 -1.67 -19.58 -14.89
CA TYR A 115 -0.48 -19.14 -15.60
C TYR A 115 0.69 -19.01 -14.63
N ILE A 116 1.53 -20.04 -14.56
CA ILE A 116 2.63 -20.11 -13.59
C ILE A 116 3.80 -19.25 -14.07
N SER A 117 4.34 -18.46 -13.14
CA SER A 117 5.46 -17.55 -13.37
C SER A 117 6.56 -17.76 -12.33
N LEU A 118 7.81 -17.90 -12.76
CA LEU A 118 8.98 -18.07 -11.89
C LEU A 118 9.94 -16.89 -12.09
N ALA A 119 10.30 -16.19 -11.01
CA ALA A 119 11.04 -14.92 -11.09
C ALA A 119 12.49 -15.04 -10.59
N SER A 120 13.44 -14.83 -11.50
CA SER A 120 14.83 -14.52 -11.16
C SER A 120 15.06 -13.00 -11.19
N ARG A 121 16.31 -12.55 -11.09
CA ARG A 121 16.69 -11.13 -10.98
C ARG A 121 16.44 -10.32 -12.25
N TYR A 122 16.74 -10.87 -13.41
CA TYR A 122 16.63 -10.21 -14.71
C TYR A 122 15.43 -10.71 -15.51
N ILE A 123 15.02 -11.97 -15.32
CA ILE A 123 13.94 -12.61 -16.08
C ILE A 123 12.82 -13.11 -15.16
N VAL A 124 11.58 -13.04 -15.65
CA VAL A 124 10.47 -13.90 -15.20
C VAL A 124 10.15 -14.89 -16.32
N LEU A 125 10.15 -16.18 -16.02
CA LEU A 125 9.76 -17.26 -16.93
C LEU A 125 8.27 -17.57 -16.72
N MET A 126 7.47 -17.45 -17.77
CA MET A 126 6.10 -17.95 -17.82
C MET A 126 6.15 -19.40 -18.34
N THR A 127 5.73 -20.38 -17.55
CA THR A 127 6.03 -21.79 -17.85
C THR A 127 4.97 -22.48 -18.71
N ASN A 128 3.74 -21.95 -18.76
CA ASN A 128 2.61 -22.45 -19.55
C ASN A 128 1.83 -21.32 -20.26
N HIS A 129 2.50 -20.24 -20.66
CA HIS A 129 1.87 -19.11 -21.36
C HIS A 129 2.80 -18.56 -22.46
N PRO A 130 2.76 -19.09 -23.70
CA PRO A 130 3.68 -18.70 -24.78
C PRO A 130 3.48 -17.23 -25.23
N THR A 131 2.26 -16.69 -25.10
CA THR A 131 1.93 -15.29 -25.38
C THR A 131 2.14 -14.35 -24.18
N GLY A 132 2.61 -14.85 -23.03
CA GLY A 132 2.75 -14.09 -21.79
C GLY A 132 4.00 -13.21 -21.68
N GLY A 133 4.91 -13.29 -22.65
CA GLY A 133 6.22 -12.67 -22.59
C GLY A 133 6.20 -11.15 -22.83
N GLY A 134 7.34 -10.51 -22.59
CA GLY A 134 7.55 -9.12 -23.01
C GLY A 134 8.58 -8.35 -22.20
N ILE A 135 8.40 -7.04 -22.15
CA ILE A 135 9.36 -6.10 -21.58
C ILE A 135 8.70 -5.33 -20.44
N SER A 136 9.39 -5.20 -19.30
CA SER A 136 8.92 -4.42 -18.15
C SER A 136 8.44 -3.03 -18.58
N ARG A 137 7.23 -2.65 -18.14
CA ARG A 137 6.57 -1.36 -18.46
C ARG A 137 7.37 -0.11 -18.03
N ARG A 138 8.39 -0.28 -17.18
CA ARG A 138 9.33 0.78 -16.78
C ARG A 138 10.39 1.08 -17.85
N ILE A 139 10.48 0.27 -18.90
CA ILE A 139 11.45 0.39 -19.99
C ILE A 139 10.75 1.06 -21.19
N SER A 140 11.28 2.21 -21.60
CA SER A 140 10.70 3.11 -22.60
C SER A 140 11.79 3.81 -23.41
N GLY A 141 11.49 4.22 -24.65
CA GLY A 141 12.50 4.76 -25.56
C GLY A 141 13.49 3.69 -26.03
N ASP A 142 14.67 4.11 -26.46
CA ASP A 142 15.70 3.31 -27.14
C ASP A 142 16.08 2.02 -26.38
N ASP A 143 16.04 2.03 -25.05
CA ASP A 143 16.33 0.86 -24.21
C ASP A 143 15.32 -0.29 -24.43
N ARG A 144 14.09 0.04 -24.82
CA ARG A 144 13.06 -0.96 -25.12
C ARG A 144 13.41 -1.75 -26.38
N ASP A 145 13.99 -1.10 -27.39
CA ASP A 145 14.39 -1.75 -28.64
C ASP A 145 15.63 -2.62 -28.44
N LYS A 146 16.62 -2.16 -27.66
CA LYS A 146 17.76 -2.99 -27.22
C LYS A 146 17.29 -4.26 -26.51
N VAL A 147 16.39 -4.11 -25.53
CA VAL A 147 15.86 -5.24 -24.75
C VAL A 147 15.03 -6.19 -25.60
N LYS A 148 14.36 -5.70 -26.65
CA LYS A 148 13.67 -6.56 -27.63
C LYS A 148 14.67 -7.44 -28.40
N VAL A 149 15.75 -6.87 -28.92
CA VAL A 149 16.81 -7.63 -29.62
C VAL A 149 17.45 -8.66 -28.69
N LEU A 150 17.69 -8.31 -27.41
CA LEU A 150 18.15 -9.28 -26.41
C LEU A 150 17.14 -10.40 -26.19
N MET A 151 15.84 -10.09 -26.07
CA MET A 151 14.77 -11.07 -25.88
C MET A 151 14.68 -12.07 -27.05
N ASP A 152 14.74 -11.57 -28.28
CA ASP A 152 14.71 -12.38 -29.51
C ASP A 152 15.95 -13.29 -29.65
N SER A 153 17.04 -13.04 -28.90
CA SER A 153 18.26 -13.87 -28.85
C SER A 153 18.23 -14.99 -27.80
N LEU A 154 17.21 -15.05 -26.93
CA LEU A 154 17.11 -16.06 -25.87
C LEU A 154 16.47 -17.35 -26.38
N ASN A 155 17.08 -18.49 -26.06
CA ASN A 155 16.53 -19.80 -26.40
C ASN A 155 15.42 -20.23 -25.41
N VAL A 156 14.20 -19.73 -25.65
CA VAL A 156 13.01 -20.02 -24.85
C VAL A 156 12.21 -21.17 -25.51
N PRO A 157 11.80 -22.23 -24.76
CA PRO A 157 10.99 -23.33 -25.30
C PRO A 157 9.60 -22.86 -25.80
N GLU A 158 9.06 -23.53 -26.82
CA GLU A 158 7.85 -23.11 -27.57
C GLU A 158 6.60 -22.82 -26.71
N ASN A 159 6.39 -23.56 -25.61
CA ASN A 159 5.24 -23.39 -24.71
C ASN A 159 5.49 -22.37 -23.57
N MET A 160 6.69 -21.79 -23.50
CA MET A 160 7.11 -20.86 -22.46
C MET A 160 7.29 -19.46 -23.04
N SER A 161 7.34 -18.46 -22.17
CA SER A 161 7.74 -17.10 -22.56
C SER A 161 8.50 -16.39 -21.46
N VAL A 162 9.19 -15.31 -21.80
CA VAL A 162 10.07 -14.56 -20.90
C VAL A 162 9.60 -13.12 -20.78
N ILE A 163 9.61 -12.59 -19.56
CA ILE A 163 9.47 -11.16 -19.28
C ILE A 163 10.80 -10.60 -18.78
N ILE A 164 11.40 -9.67 -19.51
CA ILE A 164 12.63 -9.00 -19.08
C ILE A 164 12.30 -7.90 -18.06
N ARG A 165 12.89 -8.01 -16.87
CA ARG A 165 12.76 -7.10 -15.73
C ARG A 165 13.64 -5.86 -15.93
N THR A 166 13.32 -4.78 -15.23
CA THR A 166 14.07 -3.50 -15.28
C THR A 166 15.55 -3.63 -14.88
N ALA A 167 15.93 -4.66 -14.11
CA ALA A 167 17.33 -4.92 -13.80
C ALA A 167 18.13 -5.52 -14.97
N GLY A 168 17.46 -6.01 -16.02
CA GLY A 168 18.03 -6.72 -17.16
C GLY A 168 18.33 -5.85 -18.39
N ILE A 169 18.09 -4.53 -18.34
CA ILE A 169 18.25 -3.63 -19.49
C ILE A 169 19.67 -3.65 -20.06
N ASP A 170 20.66 -3.51 -19.17
CA ASP A 170 22.09 -3.38 -19.51
C ASP A 170 22.86 -4.70 -19.29
N ARG A 171 22.17 -5.84 -19.39
CA ARG A 171 22.74 -7.18 -19.11
C ARG A 171 23.06 -7.94 -20.38
N GLN A 172 24.15 -8.69 -20.35
CA GLN A 172 24.60 -9.47 -21.50
C GLN A 172 23.71 -10.71 -21.70
N THR A 173 23.59 -11.17 -22.94
CA THR A 173 22.78 -12.35 -23.32
C THR A 173 23.19 -13.61 -22.54
N GLU A 174 24.46 -13.73 -22.16
CA GLU A 174 24.99 -14.79 -21.30
C GLU A 174 24.43 -14.74 -19.87
N GLU A 175 24.29 -13.55 -19.28
CA GLU A 175 23.68 -13.38 -17.95
C GLU A 175 22.18 -13.67 -17.97
N LEU A 176 21.51 -13.31 -19.06
CA LEU A 176 20.08 -13.58 -19.28
C LEU A 176 19.82 -15.08 -19.51
N ASN A 177 20.64 -15.75 -20.33
CA ASN A 177 20.55 -17.20 -20.50
C ASN A 177 20.86 -17.95 -19.19
N TRP A 178 21.75 -17.43 -18.34
CA TRP A 178 22.01 -18.00 -17.02
C TRP A 178 20.77 -18.00 -16.12
N ASP A 179 20.08 -16.85 -16.06
CA ASP A 179 18.80 -16.69 -15.34
C ASP A 179 17.73 -17.64 -15.92
N LEU A 180 17.66 -17.76 -17.24
CA LEU A 180 16.72 -18.64 -17.93
C LEU A 180 16.98 -20.13 -17.66
N ASP A 181 18.24 -20.58 -17.68
CA ASP A 181 18.62 -21.96 -17.38
C ASP A 181 18.32 -22.34 -15.92
N TYR A 182 18.53 -21.41 -14.98
CA TYR A 182 18.15 -21.59 -13.58
C TYR A 182 16.64 -21.77 -13.44
N LEU A 183 15.84 -20.90 -14.08
CA LEU A 183 14.37 -20.98 -14.03
C LEU A 183 13.81 -22.22 -14.74
N LYS A 184 14.44 -22.67 -15.83
CA LYS A 184 14.13 -23.95 -16.49
C LYS A 184 14.36 -25.13 -15.53
N LYS A 185 15.50 -25.18 -14.82
CA LYS A 185 15.76 -26.26 -13.86
C LYS A 185 14.77 -26.22 -12.68
N LEU A 186 14.48 -25.03 -12.15
CA LEU A 186 13.46 -24.86 -11.11
C LEU A 186 12.08 -25.37 -11.56
N TRP A 187 11.68 -25.07 -12.81
CA TRP A 187 10.42 -25.57 -13.35
C TRP A 187 10.36 -27.10 -13.44
N VAL A 188 11.45 -27.78 -13.85
CA VAL A 188 11.47 -29.25 -13.92
C VAL A 188 11.21 -29.90 -12.55
N GLU A 189 11.82 -29.38 -11.48
CA GLU A 189 11.56 -29.89 -10.12
C GLU A 189 10.14 -29.58 -9.65
N VAL A 190 9.61 -28.38 -9.94
CA VAL A 190 8.22 -28.02 -9.66
C VAL A 190 7.23 -28.92 -10.43
N GLU A 191 7.50 -29.24 -11.68
CA GLU A 191 6.67 -30.15 -12.50
C GLU A 191 6.69 -31.59 -11.97
N SER A 192 7.85 -32.06 -11.49
CA SER A 192 8.00 -33.34 -10.79
C SER A 192 7.18 -33.38 -9.49
N ALA A 193 7.26 -32.30 -8.69
CA ALA A 193 6.48 -32.13 -7.48
C ALA A 193 4.96 -32.04 -7.76
N ILE A 194 4.52 -31.39 -8.84
CA ILE A 194 3.11 -31.36 -9.28
C ILE A 194 2.57 -32.79 -9.45
N LYS A 195 3.33 -33.66 -10.15
CA LYS A 195 2.92 -35.04 -10.45
C LYS A 195 2.77 -35.92 -9.20
N THR A 196 3.57 -35.66 -8.16
CA THR A 196 3.57 -36.43 -6.91
C THR A 196 2.71 -35.83 -5.79
N SER A 197 2.34 -34.54 -5.91
CA SER A 197 1.58 -33.80 -4.90
C SER A 197 0.14 -34.29 -4.71
N LYS A 198 -0.34 -34.22 -3.48
CA LYS A 198 -1.73 -34.48 -3.09
C LYS A 198 -2.59 -33.23 -3.23
N ALA A 199 -3.92 -33.40 -3.25
CA ALA A 199 -4.85 -32.27 -3.15
C ALA A 199 -4.58 -31.44 -1.88
N THR A 200 -4.83 -30.13 -1.98
CA THR A 200 -4.62 -29.10 -0.94
C THR A 200 -3.18 -28.98 -0.40
N GLN A 201 -2.18 -29.32 -1.22
CA GLN A 201 -0.76 -29.28 -0.84
C GLN A 201 -0.01 -28.09 -1.46
N LEU A 202 0.87 -27.47 -0.66
CA LEU A 202 1.89 -26.52 -1.11
C LEU A 202 2.97 -27.26 -1.91
N ILE A 203 3.13 -26.90 -3.18
CA ILE A 203 4.10 -27.51 -4.09
C ILE A 203 5.41 -26.74 -4.05
N TYR A 204 5.35 -25.43 -4.31
CA TYR A 204 6.50 -24.53 -4.33
C TYR A 204 6.24 -23.34 -3.42
N ALA A 205 7.12 -23.12 -2.44
CA ALA A 205 7.18 -21.87 -1.71
C ALA A 205 7.99 -20.87 -2.53
N ASP A 206 7.42 -19.69 -2.83
CA ASP A 206 8.21 -18.65 -3.50
C ASP A 206 9.25 -18.04 -2.56
N GLN A 207 10.26 -17.44 -3.16
CA GLN A 207 11.46 -16.92 -2.52
C GLN A 207 11.20 -16.26 -1.16
N SER A 208 11.99 -16.71 -0.17
CA SER A 208 12.05 -16.15 1.18
C SER A 208 12.44 -14.68 1.17
N LEU A 209 12.22 -13.97 2.27
CA LEU A 209 12.58 -12.55 2.44
C LEU A 209 14.02 -12.27 2.03
N ILE A 210 14.96 -13.13 2.44
CA ILE A 210 16.39 -13.00 2.15
C ILE A 210 16.63 -13.06 0.64
N GLN A 211 16.05 -14.05 -0.04
CA GLN A 211 16.19 -14.24 -1.49
C GLN A 211 15.54 -13.07 -2.26
N LYS A 212 14.33 -12.65 -1.88
CA LYS A 212 13.65 -11.46 -2.45
C LYS A 212 14.50 -10.20 -2.30
N THR A 213 15.07 -9.96 -1.12
CA THR A 213 15.90 -8.80 -0.81
C THR A 213 17.22 -8.80 -1.59
N ILE A 214 17.88 -9.95 -1.74
CA ILE A 214 19.06 -10.10 -2.60
C ILE A 214 18.70 -9.85 -4.07
N ARG A 215 17.62 -10.46 -4.56
CA ARG A 215 17.15 -10.33 -5.95
C ARG A 215 16.84 -8.89 -6.33
N ASP A 216 16.06 -8.19 -5.51
CA ASP A 216 15.43 -6.91 -5.88
C ASP A 216 16.21 -5.67 -5.40
N TYR A 217 16.92 -5.75 -4.26
CA TYR A 217 17.60 -4.60 -3.63
C TYR A 217 19.13 -4.67 -3.64
N PHE A 218 19.75 -5.86 -3.59
CA PHE A 218 21.21 -5.97 -3.50
C PHE A 218 21.88 -5.63 -4.84
N LYS A 219 22.31 -4.38 -4.97
CA LYS A 219 22.84 -3.74 -6.18
C LYS A 219 24.21 -3.12 -5.89
N GLU A 220 24.87 -2.62 -6.93
CA GLU A 220 26.21 -2.03 -6.84
C GLU A 220 26.33 -0.92 -5.78
N GLU A 221 25.30 -0.06 -5.68
CA GLU A 221 25.21 1.04 -4.70
C GLU A 221 25.09 0.60 -3.23
N ILE A 222 24.79 -0.69 -2.97
CA ILE A 222 24.76 -1.24 -1.62
C ILE A 222 26.20 -1.56 -1.21
N GLY A 223 26.66 -0.97 -0.10
CA GLY A 223 28.00 -1.22 0.43
C GLY A 223 28.11 -2.60 1.08
N GLU A 224 27.13 -2.94 1.93
CA GLU A 224 27.13 -4.16 2.73
C GLU A 224 25.71 -4.73 2.86
N LEU A 225 25.62 -6.06 2.93
CA LEU A 225 24.43 -6.79 3.35
C LEU A 225 24.80 -7.55 4.63
N ILE A 226 24.07 -7.30 5.72
CA ILE A 226 24.42 -7.77 7.06
C ILE A 226 23.31 -8.70 7.54
N VAL A 227 23.67 -9.90 8.00
CA VAL A 227 22.75 -10.95 8.50
C VAL A 227 23.13 -11.30 9.93
N ASP A 228 22.16 -11.43 10.83
CA ASP A 228 22.35 -11.68 12.27
C ASP A 228 22.40 -13.17 12.67
N ASN A 229 22.33 -14.09 11.72
CA ASN A 229 22.25 -15.52 11.98
C ASN A 229 23.14 -16.30 11.01
N ALA A 230 23.98 -17.20 11.53
CA ALA A 230 24.96 -17.96 10.75
C ALA A 230 24.31 -18.82 9.64
N LYS A 231 23.20 -19.51 9.94
CA LYS A 231 22.51 -20.35 8.96
C LYS A 231 21.94 -19.52 7.81
N ASP A 232 21.32 -18.39 8.13
CA ASP A 232 20.73 -17.52 7.12
C ASP A 232 21.77 -16.68 6.36
N PHE A 233 22.95 -16.43 6.95
CA PHE A 233 24.13 -15.91 6.27
C PHE A 233 24.68 -16.88 5.22
N ASP A 234 24.79 -18.17 5.54
CA ASP A 234 25.22 -19.20 4.59
C ASP A 234 24.18 -19.41 3.47
N ASN A 235 22.89 -19.37 3.80
CA ASN A 235 21.80 -19.36 2.82
C ASN A 235 21.90 -18.13 1.89
N ALA A 236 22.12 -16.94 2.45
CA ALA A 236 22.26 -15.70 1.70
C ALA A 236 23.45 -15.75 0.74
N LYS A 237 24.62 -16.23 1.21
CA LYS A 237 25.81 -16.44 0.36
C LYS A 237 25.57 -17.47 -0.73
N THR A 238 24.91 -18.59 -0.41
CA THR A 238 24.59 -19.65 -1.39
C THR A 238 23.71 -19.11 -2.51
N TYR A 239 22.62 -18.40 -2.17
CA TYR A 239 21.75 -17.78 -3.17
C TYR A 239 22.44 -16.66 -3.95
N ALA A 240 23.25 -15.82 -3.29
CA ALA A 240 24.01 -14.77 -3.95
C ALA A 240 25.03 -15.31 -4.96
N ASN A 241 25.69 -16.46 -4.70
CA ASN A 241 26.58 -17.10 -5.68
C ASN A 241 25.85 -17.61 -6.94
N LYS A 242 24.57 -17.97 -6.85
CA LYS A 242 23.74 -18.37 -8.01
C LYS A 242 23.40 -17.18 -8.90
N ILE A 243 23.08 -16.02 -8.32
CA ILE A 243 22.41 -14.90 -9.01
C ILE A 243 23.28 -13.63 -9.16
N VAL A 244 24.09 -13.30 -8.15
CA VAL A 244 24.90 -12.06 -8.01
C VAL A 244 26.30 -12.33 -7.40
N PRO A 245 27.14 -13.19 -8.02
CA PRO A 245 28.44 -13.58 -7.49
C PRO A 245 29.39 -12.39 -7.29
N GLU A 246 29.17 -11.27 -7.97
CA GLU A 246 29.93 -10.04 -7.86
C GLU A 246 29.79 -9.32 -6.49
N PHE A 247 28.72 -9.59 -5.74
CA PHE A 247 28.44 -8.93 -4.45
C PHE A 247 28.54 -9.86 -3.24
N VAL A 248 28.89 -11.14 -3.41
CA VAL A 248 28.97 -12.14 -2.33
C VAL A 248 29.91 -11.71 -1.19
N GLU A 249 31.04 -11.08 -1.52
CA GLU A 249 32.01 -10.59 -0.51
C GLU A 249 31.49 -9.40 0.33
N LYS A 250 30.42 -8.74 -0.11
CA LYS A 250 29.73 -7.68 0.65
C LYS A 250 28.74 -8.24 1.69
N ILE A 251 28.50 -9.56 1.70
CA ILE A 251 27.65 -10.23 2.68
C ILE A 251 28.46 -10.52 3.94
N LYS A 252 28.02 -9.96 5.08
CA LYS A 252 28.68 -10.07 6.39
C LYS A 252 27.75 -10.69 7.43
N LEU A 253 28.32 -11.55 8.26
CA LEU A 253 27.67 -12.04 9.48
C LEU A 253 27.80 -10.96 10.56
N TYR A 254 26.80 -10.85 11.40
CA TYR A 254 26.77 -9.96 12.56
C TYR A 254 26.72 -10.81 13.82
N GLU A 255 27.75 -10.66 14.66
CA GLU A 255 28.04 -11.53 15.81
C GLU A 255 28.01 -10.78 17.15
N GLU A 256 27.61 -9.50 17.14
CA GLU A 256 27.54 -8.64 18.33
C GLU A 256 26.31 -8.96 19.19
N ASP A 257 26.44 -8.87 20.52
CA ASP A 257 25.35 -9.12 21.49
C ASP A 257 24.15 -8.17 21.35
N ILE A 258 24.37 -6.95 20.84
CA ILE A 258 23.32 -5.94 20.67
C ILE A 258 22.51 -6.30 19.41
N PRO A 259 21.16 -6.44 19.47
CA PRO A 259 20.35 -6.78 18.30
C PRO A 259 20.60 -5.87 17.09
N LEU A 260 20.68 -6.46 15.89
CA LEU A 260 21.12 -5.78 14.66
C LEU A 260 20.39 -4.46 14.39
N PHE A 261 19.06 -4.43 14.51
CA PHE A 261 18.29 -3.22 14.21
C PHE A 261 18.41 -2.14 15.31
N ALA A 262 18.72 -2.55 16.54
CA ALA A 262 18.99 -1.65 17.66
C ALA A 262 20.38 -0.98 17.50
N SER A 263 21.41 -1.73 17.11
CA SER A 263 22.77 -1.18 16.92
C SER A 263 22.84 -0.15 15.79
N TYR A 264 22.01 -0.29 14.75
CA TYR A 264 21.85 0.70 13.67
C TYR A 264 20.83 1.82 13.99
N GLY A 265 20.20 1.81 15.17
CA GLY A 265 19.26 2.86 15.60
C GLY A 265 18.04 3.01 14.67
N ILE A 266 17.53 1.89 14.13
CA ILE A 266 16.37 1.89 13.23
C ILE A 266 15.07 1.37 13.84
N GLU A 267 15.11 0.71 15.00
CA GLU A 267 13.92 0.19 15.67
C GLU A 267 12.87 1.29 15.92
N SER A 268 13.28 2.45 16.46
CA SER A 268 12.39 3.62 16.64
C SER A 268 11.84 4.20 15.34
N LYS A 269 12.51 3.97 14.21
CA LYS A 269 12.08 4.41 12.88
C LYS A 269 11.07 3.43 12.27
N ILE A 270 11.17 2.14 12.62
CA ILE A 270 10.15 1.12 12.34
C ILE A 270 8.89 1.41 13.17
N GLU A 271 9.01 1.69 14.47
CA GLU A 271 7.88 2.11 15.32
C GLU A 271 7.18 3.39 14.81
N SER A 272 7.93 4.34 14.24
CA SER A 272 7.36 5.53 13.59
C SER A 272 6.48 5.20 12.36
N ALA A 273 6.61 4.02 11.77
CA ALA A 273 5.79 3.54 10.66
C ALA A 273 4.44 2.95 11.14
N PHE A 274 4.33 2.52 12.40
CA PHE A 274 3.04 2.17 13.03
C PHE A 274 2.31 3.39 13.60
N SER A 275 3.02 4.49 13.83
CA SER A 275 2.45 5.72 14.39
C SER A 275 1.44 6.38 13.43
N ARG A 276 0.27 6.79 13.95
CA ARG A 276 -0.73 7.57 13.20
C ARG A 276 -0.21 8.94 12.78
N GLU A 277 0.58 9.57 13.64
CA GLU A 277 1.21 10.87 13.38
C GLU A 277 2.71 10.68 13.06
N VAL A 278 3.21 11.38 12.04
CA VAL A 278 4.63 11.41 11.64
C VAL A 278 5.13 12.85 11.71
N LYS A 279 6.19 13.13 12.47
CA LYS A 279 6.76 14.49 12.56
C LYS A 279 7.62 14.84 11.34
N LEU A 280 7.48 16.06 10.85
CA LEU A 280 8.28 16.63 9.76
C LEU A 280 9.50 17.42 10.30
N PRO A 281 10.61 17.55 9.53
CA PRO A 281 11.82 18.25 9.99
C PRO A 281 11.61 19.69 10.47
N SER A 282 10.74 20.46 9.81
CA SER A 282 10.38 21.82 10.23
C SER A 282 9.39 21.89 11.41
N GLY A 283 9.04 20.76 12.03
CA GLY A 283 8.18 20.67 13.21
C GLY A 283 6.68 20.53 12.92
N GLY A 284 6.29 20.42 11.64
CA GLY A 284 4.93 20.02 11.26
C GLY A 284 4.70 18.52 11.44
N SER A 285 3.57 18.00 10.98
CA SER A 285 3.30 16.57 10.99
C SER A 285 2.34 16.12 9.89
N LEU A 286 2.46 14.83 9.54
CA LEU A 286 1.47 14.10 8.75
C LEU A 286 0.58 13.30 9.70
N VAL A 287 -0.72 13.25 9.42
CA VAL A 287 -1.68 12.36 10.07
C VAL A 287 -2.19 11.38 9.02
N ILE A 288 -1.96 10.09 9.23
CA ILE A 288 -2.27 9.03 8.25
C ILE A 288 -3.39 8.15 8.81
N ASP A 289 -4.57 8.20 8.18
CA ASP A 289 -5.75 7.43 8.56
C ASP A 289 -6.18 6.48 7.44
N SER A 290 -6.14 5.17 7.71
CA SER A 290 -6.60 4.14 6.76
C SER A 290 -8.07 3.80 6.99
N GLY A 291 -8.94 4.19 6.06
CA GLY A 291 -10.34 3.80 6.02
C GLY A 291 -10.58 2.50 5.24
N GLU A 292 -11.85 2.17 5.00
CA GLU A 292 -12.24 0.95 4.26
C GLU A 292 -11.94 1.04 2.75
N ALA A 293 -12.19 2.20 2.15
CA ALA A 293 -12.05 2.42 0.70
C ALA A 293 -10.72 3.10 0.30
N LEU A 294 -10.22 4.00 1.14
CA LEU A 294 -9.05 4.84 0.86
C LEU A 294 -8.25 5.14 2.15
N THR A 295 -7.02 5.63 1.97
CA THR A 295 -6.22 6.21 3.07
C THR A 295 -6.15 7.72 2.91
N SER A 296 -6.56 8.46 3.93
CA SER A 296 -6.44 9.92 3.99
C SER A 296 -5.13 10.32 4.68
N ILE A 297 -4.47 11.34 4.15
CA ILE A 297 -3.27 11.94 4.73
C ILE A 297 -3.50 13.44 4.90
N ASP A 298 -3.48 13.91 6.14
CA ASP A 298 -3.63 15.33 6.52
C ASP A 298 -2.27 15.93 6.93
N ILE A 299 -2.05 17.21 6.63
CA ILE A 299 -0.75 17.90 6.80
C ILE A 299 -0.91 19.09 7.75
N ASN A 300 -0.37 18.93 8.96
CA ASN A 300 -0.37 19.97 9.98
C ASN A 300 0.96 20.76 9.93
N SER A 301 0.86 22.09 9.84
CA SER A 301 2.04 22.95 9.98
C SER A 301 2.54 23.01 11.42
N ALA A 302 3.84 23.25 11.59
CA ALA A 302 4.37 23.64 12.88
C ALA A 302 3.70 24.95 13.35
N ARG A 303 3.50 25.14 14.66
CA ARG A 303 3.09 26.44 15.23
C ARG A 303 4.25 27.45 15.15
N SER A 304 4.63 27.84 13.94
CA SER A 304 5.75 28.73 13.63
C SER A 304 5.37 30.19 13.84
N THR A 305 5.56 30.68 15.06
CA THR A 305 5.27 32.08 15.45
C THR A 305 6.37 33.07 15.05
N LYS A 306 7.23 32.73 14.08
CA LYS A 306 8.46 33.48 13.75
C LYS A 306 8.61 33.92 12.28
N GLY A 307 7.77 33.44 11.37
CA GLY A 307 7.75 33.87 9.97
C GLY A 307 6.70 34.96 9.72
N THR A 308 6.99 35.92 8.86
CA THR A 308 6.00 36.90 8.36
C THR A 308 5.25 36.42 7.13
N ASP A 309 5.70 35.33 6.49
CA ASP A 309 5.11 34.77 5.27
C ASP A 309 4.51 33.38 5.57
N ILE A 310 3.18 33.32 5.49
CA ILE A 310 2.39 32.11 5.73
C ILE A 310 2.43 31.19 4.50
N GLU A 311 2.45 31.77 3.30
CA GLU A 311 2.52 31.05 2.01
C GLU A 311 3.88 30.35 1.85
N GLU A 312 4.99 31.04 2.15
CA GLU A 312 6.32 30.40 2.14
C GLU A 312 6.39 29.24 3.15
N THR A 313 5.78 29.41 4.33
CA THR A 313 5.73 28.38 5.37
C THR A 313 4.87 27.18 4.95
N ALA A 314 3.73 27.41 4.31
CA ALA A 314 2.86 26.38 3.74
C ALA A 314 3.57 25.60 2.62
N LEU A 315 4.13 26.30 1.62
CA LEU A 315 4.89 25.68 0.53
C LEU A 315 6.05 24.85 1.06
N LYS A 316 6.85 25.36 2.00
CA LYS A 316 7.97 24.61 2.57
C LYS A 316 7.49 23.34 3.28
N THR A 317 6.41 23.45 4.05
CA THR A 317 5.83 22.32 4.79
C THR A 317 5.24 21.28 3.82
N ASN A 318 4.54 21.70 2.78
CA ASN A 318 4.00 20.82 1.74
C ASN A 318 5.10 20.10 0.93
N LEU A 319 6.24 20.76 0.66
CA LEU A 319 7.40 20.13 0.02
C LEU A 319 8.11 19.10 0.93
N GLU A 320 8.22 19.37 2.22
CA GLU A 320 8.71 18.40 3.22
C GLU A 320 7.74 17.22 3.34
N ALA A 321 6.43 17.50 3.42
CA ALA A 321 5.36 16.52 3.47
C ALA A 321 5.37 15.61 2.24
N ALA A 322 5.43 16.16 1.02
CA ALA A 322 5.43 15.37 -0.22
C ALA A 322 6.58 14.33 -0.28
N LYS A 323 7.75 14.71 0.23
CA LYS A 323 8.93 13.84 0.33
C LYS A 323 8.77 12.75 1.39
N GLU A 324 8.14 13.07 2.52
CA GLU A 324 7.91 12.12 3.60
C GLU A 324 6.71 11.20 3.32
N ILE A 325 5.65 11.67 2.65
CA ILE A 325 4.55 10.85 2.16
C ILE A 325 5.06 9.77 1.21
N GLY A 326 5.86 10.14 0.19
CA GLY A 326 6.48 9.17 -0.72
C GLY A 326 7.31 8.10 0.00
N ARG A 327 7.93 8.45 1.14
CA ARG A 327 8.64 7.49 2.00
C ARG A 327 7.67 6.61 2.80
N GLN A 328 6.67 7.20 3.44
CA GLN A 328 5.72 6.52 4.33
C GLN A 328 4.82 5.54 3.58
N ILE A 329 4.30 5.91 2.39
CA ILE A 329 3.45 5.02 1.58
C ILE A 329 4.21 3.78 1.13
N LYS A 330 5.52 3.90 0.90
CA LYS A 330 6.39 2.76 0.56
C LYS A 330 6.71 1.92 1.80
N LEU A 331 7.16 2.56 2.87
CA LEU A 331 7.57 1.91 4.13
C LEU A 331 6.44 1.10 4.77
N ARG A 332 5.20 1.59 4.68
CA ARG A 332 3.99 0.93 5.21
C ARG A 332 3.25 0.06 4.16
N ASP A 333 3.75 -0.01 2.92
CA ASP A 333 3.06 -0.48 1.69
C ASP A 333 1.58 -0.05 1.56
N LEU A 334 1.30 1.22 1.84
CA LEU A 334 -0.03 1.80 1.60
C LEU A 334 -0.36 1.72 0.11
N GLY A 335 -1.56 1.28 -0.23
CA GLY A 335 -2.01 1.19 -1.61
C GLY A 335 -3.52 1.07 -1.75
N GLY A 336 -4.00 0.98 -2.98
CA GLY A 336 -5.36 1.39 -3.31
C GLY A 336 -5.39 2.89 -3.57
N LEU A 337 -6.52 3.53 -3.23
CA LEU A 337 -6.68 4.99 -3.31
C LEU A 337 -6.10 5.65 -2.06
N LEU A 338 -5.33 6.71 -2.26
CA LEU A 338 -4.88 7.63 -1.21
C LEU A 338 -5.32 9.05 -1.59
N VAL A 339 -5.71 9.83 -0.59
CA VAL A 339 -6.11 11.23 -0.74
C VAL A 339 -5.27 12.05 0.23
N ILE A 340 -4.61 13.09 -0.28
CA ILE A 340 -3.68 13.92 0.49
C ILE A 340 -4.25 15.32 0.56
N ASP A 341 -4.47 15.80 1.78
CA ASP A 341 -4.89 17.16 2.11
C ASP A 341 -3.63 18.00 2.36
N PHE A 342 -3.23 18.77 1.34
CA PHE A 342 -2.11 19.71 1.45
C PHE A 342 -2.61 21.02 2.07
N ILE A 343 -1.73 21.72 2.81
CA ILE A 343 -2.06 23.05 3.33
C ILE A 343 -2.38 23.95 2.14
N ASP A 344 -3.55 24.60 2.15
CA ASP A 344 -3.98 25.55 1.12
C ASP A 344 -2.88 26.58 0.80
N MET A 345 -2.73 26.87 -0.49
CA MET A 345 -1.81 27.88 -1.02
C MET A 345 -2.53 28.67 -2.12
N GLU A 346 -2.52 30.00 -2.05
CA GLU A 346 -3.18 30.87 -3.04
C GLU A 346 -2.48 30.84 -4.40
N ASN A 347 -1.19 30.48 -4.45
CA ASN A 347 -0.39 30.51 -5.68
C ASN A 347 -0.37 29.15 -6.42
N GLU A 348 -0.89 29.12 -7.65
CA GLU A 348 -0.90 27.93 -8.52
C GLU A 348 0.52 27.41 -8.85
N ASP A 349 1.53 28.28 -8.92
CA ASP A 349 2.94 27.87 -9.07
C ASP A 349 3.45 27.10 -7.84
N SER A 350 2.90 27.36 -6.64
CA SER A 350 3.22 26.63 -5.42
C SER A 350 2.61 25.22 -5.45
N ASN A 351 1.36 25.09 -5.89
CA ASN A 351 0.70 23.81 -6.12
C ASN A 351 1.50 22.95 -7.13
N GLY A 352 1.88 23.52 -8.28
CA GLY A 352 2.69 22.82 -9.28
C GLY A 352 4.07 22.36 -8.78
N LYS A 353 4.68 23.06 -7.82
CA LYS A 353 5.93 22.61 -7.16
C LYS A 353 5.68 21.40 -6.26
N VAL A 354 4.57 21.37 -5.53
CA VAL A 354 4.20 20.27 -4.63
C VAL A 354 3.81 19.03 -5.43
N GLU A 355 3.01 19.17 -6.49
CA GLU A 355 2.71 18.09 -7.45
C GLU A 355 3.99 17.45 -8.00
N LYS A 356 4.95 18.28 -8.44
CA LYS A 356 6.25 17.81 -8.93
C LYS A 356 7.07 17.11 -7.84
N ALA A 357 7.04 17.61 -6.61
CA ALA A 357 7.72 16.97 -5.48
C ALA A 357 7.12 15.60 -5.13
N MET A 358 5.79 15.46 -5.20
CA MET A 358 5.10 14.17 -5.06
C MET A 358 5.46 13.18 -6.18
N TYR A 359 5.54 13.65 -7.42
CA TYR A 359 5.97 12.81 -8.54
C TYR A 359 7.42 12.30 -8.36
N GLU A 360 8.36 13.19 -8.06
CA GLU A 360 9.77 12.78 -7.85
C GLU A 360 9.95 11.91 -6.59
N SER A 361 9.15 12.11 -5.52
CA SER A 361 9.23 11.27 -4.31
C SER A 361 8.78 9.83 -4.54
N THR A 362 7.89 9.60 -5.51
CA THR A 362 7.30 8.28 -5.83
C THR A 362 7.95 7.56 -7.03
N LYS A 363 8.77 8.27 -7.80
CA LYS A 363 9.45 7.78 -9.02
C LYS A 363 10.28 6.49 -8.84
N HIS A 364 10.85 6.29 -7.66
CA HIS A 364 11.66 5.11 -7.33
C HIS A 364 10.87 3.95 -6.71
N ASP A 365 9.54 4.06 -6.59
CA ASP A 365 8.71 3.00 -6.05
C ASP A 365 8.61 1.79 -7.02
N HIS A 366 8.55 0.60 -6.45
CA HIS A 366 8.34 -0.65 -7.18
C HIS A 366 6.85 -0.91 -7.48
N ALA A 367 5.93 -0.22 -6.80
CA ALA A 367 4.51 -0.17 -7.15
C ALA A 367 4.26 0.65 -8.44
N ARG A 368 3.19 0.31 -9.18
CA ARG A 368 2.62 1.25 -10.16
C ARG A 368 1.89 2.34 -9.38
N ILE A 369 2.23 3.60 -9.66
CA ILE A 369 1.58 4.77 -9.07
C ILE A 369 0.93 5.60 -10.18
N GLN A 370 -0.25 6.14 -9.90
CA GLN A 370 -0.94 7.16 -10.67
C GLN A 370 -1.19 8.34 -9.73
N LEU A 371 -0.84 9.55 -10.17
CA LEU A 371 -1.02 10.80 -9.46
C LEU A 371 -1.90 11.69 -10.34
N ASP A 372 -2.92 12.31 -9.77
CA ASP A 372 -3.60 13.44 -10.39
C ASP A 372 -3.04 14.76 -9.83
N LYS A 373 -3.54 15.87 -10.34
CA LYS A 373 -3.27 17.22 -9.84
C LYS A 373 -3.95 17.51 -8.51
N ILE A 374 -3.53 18.60 -7.86
CA ILE A 374 -4.27 19.17 -6.75
C ILE A 374 -5.64 19.63 -7.28
N SER A 375 -6.70 19.08 -6.70
CA SER A 375 -8.08 19.35 -7.10
C SER A 375 -8.54 20.75 -6.67
N ARG A 376 -9.71 21.16 -7.14
CA ARG A 376 -10.36 22.41 -6.70
C ARG A 376 -10.73 22.44 -5.21
N PHE A 377 -10.58 21.32 -4.51
CA PHE A 377 -10.85 21.19 -3.07
C PHE A 377 -9.55 21.11 -2.24
N GLY A 378 -8.38 21.42 -2.81
CA GLY A 378 -7.07 21.34 -2.12
C GLY A 378 -6.48 19.92 -2.06
N LEU A 379 -7.30 18.89 -2.30
CA LEU A 379 -6.92 17.48 -2.22
C LEU A 379 -6.13 17.01 -3.46
N LEU A 380 -5.04 16.28 -3.25
CA LEU A 380 -4.36 15.49 -4.29
C LEU A 380 -4.77 14.02 -4.20
N GLU A 381 -5.26 13.46 -5.31
CA GLU A 381 -5.64 12.05 -5.42
C GLU A 381 -4.51 11.20 -6.02
N MET A 382 -4.27 10.03 -5.44
CA MET A 382 -3.30 9.07 -6.00
C MET A 382 -3.72 7.62 -5.83
N SER A 383 -3.39 6.79 -6.81
CA SER A 383 -3.59 5.33 -6.74
C SER A 383 -2.25 4.61 -6.75
N ARG A 384 -1.99 3.78 -5.73
CA ARG A 384 -0.76 2.98 -5.61
C ARG A 384 -1.09 1.49 -5.63
N GLN A 385 -0.45 0.73 -6.52
CA GLN A 385 -0.59 -0.72 -6.57
C GLN A 385 -0.07 -1.37 -5.26
N ARG A 386 -0.94 -2.09 -4.55
CA ARG A 386 -0.53 -2.92 -3.40
C ARG A 386 0.38 -4.07 -3.87
N ILE A 387 1.54 -4.22 -3.26
CA ILE A 387 2.51 -5.29 -3.59
C ILE A 387 2.43 -6.40 -2.54
N LYS A 388 2.47 -6.00 -1.27
CA LYS A 388 2.41 -6.84 -0.06
C LYS A 388 1.20 -6.42 0.79
N PRO A 389 0.86 -7.13 1.89
CA PRO A 389 -0.01 -6.59 2.93
C PRO A 389 0.56 -5.28 3.48
N ALA A 390 -0.29 -4.31 3.80
CA ALA A 390 0.18 -3.05 4.39
C ALA A 390 0.58 -3.27 5.85
N LEU A 391 1.51 -2.48 6.37
CA LEU A 391 1.88 -2.53 7.80
C LEU A 391 0.68 -2.24 8.71
N ASN A 392 -0.22 -1.36 8.25
CA ASN A 392 -1.48 -1.05 8.91
C ASN A 392 -2.48 -2.24 8.91
N ASP A 393 -2.34 -3.22 8.01
CA ASP A 393 -3.21 -4.42 8.01
C ASP A 393 -2.89 -5.35 9.21
N LEU A 394 -1.74 -5.14 9.88
CA LEU A 394 -1.35 -5.80 11.14
C LEU A 394 -1.89 -5.10 12.39
N MET A 395 -2.39 -3.87 12.26
CA MET A 395 -2.95 -3.10 13.36
C MET A 395 -4.39 -3.52 13.62
N GLY A 396 -4.79 -3.54 14.90
CA GLY A 396 -6.20 -3.67 15.25
C GLY A 396 -7.02 -2.53 14.65
N LYS A 397 -8.21 -2.82 14.12
CA LYS A 397 -9.11 -1.78 13.58
C LYS A 397 -9.43 -0.76 14.67
N THR A 398 -9.03 0.49 14.46
CA THR A 398 -9.45 1.61 15.32
C THR A 398 -10.92 1.89 15.08
N ILE A 399 -11.76 1.52 16.05
CA ILE A 399 -13.21 1.74 16.00
C ILE A 399 -13.56 2.90 16.94
N TRP A 400 -14.36 3.86 16.45
CA TRP A 400 -14.94 4.91 17.28
C TRP A 400 -16.04 4.32 18.17
N VAL A 401 -15.68 3.89 19.39
CA VAL A 401 -16.61 3.30 20.35
C VAL A 401 -17.53 4.38 20.93
N ARG A 402 -18.85 4.13 20.91
CA ARG A 402 -19.86 5.03 21.49
C ARG A 402 -19.69 5.17 23.01
N SER A 403 -19.86 6.38 23.54
CA SER A 403 -19.70 6.63 24.98
C SER A 403 -20.74 5.89 25.83
N VAL A 404 -20.34 5.42 27.00
CA VAL A 404 -21.17 4.58 27.91
C VAL A 404 -22.53 5.23 28.19
N ALA A 405 -22.56 6.52 28.55
CA ALA A 405 -23.81 7.25 28.79
C ALA A 405 -24.74 7.26 27.56
N SER A 406 -24.18 7.46 26.35
CA SER A 406 -24.96 7.42 25.12
C SER A 406 -25.47 6.01 24.80
N VAL A 407 -24.72 4.96 25.17
CA VAL A 407 -25.17 3.57 25.05
C VAL A 407 -26.29 3.27 26.03
N CYS A 408 -26.20 3.71 27.29
CA CYS A 408 -27.27 3.58 28.29
C CYS A 408 -28.58 4.21 27.78
N GLU A 409 -28.55 5.42 27.23
CA GLU A 409 -29.69 6.07 26.58
C GLU A 409 -30.29 5.23 25.42
N SER A 410 -29.43 4.58 24.64
CA SER A 410 -29.85 3.67 23.55
C SER A 410 -30.55 2.43 24.09
N VAL A 411 -29.99 1.84 25.16
CA VAL A 411 -30.57 0.69 25.86
C VAL A 411 -31.92 1.06 26.44
N PHE A 412 -32.07 2.21 27.11
CA PHE A 412 -33.35 2.65 27.67
C PHE A 412 -34.46 2.74 26.62
N ARG A 413 -34.18 3.30 25.45
CA ARG A 413 -35.16 3.43 24.36
C ARG A 413 -35.59 2.05 23.83
N LEU A 414 -34.63 1.16 23.55
CA LEU A 414 -34.92 -0.17 23.00
C LEU A 414 -35.54 -1.15 24.00
N VAL A 415 -35.15 -1.04 25.28
CA VAL A 415 -35.80 -1.78 26.37
C VAL A 415 -37.25 -1.30 26.52
N THR A 416 -37.49 0.02 26.53
CA THR A 416 -38.85 0.59 26.55
C THR A 416 -39.70 0.12 25.36
N GLU A 417 -39.15 0.18 24.14
CA GLU A 417 -39.83 -0.30 22.92
C GLU A 417 -40.20 -1.79 23.01
N LYS A 418 -39.24 -2.63 23.45
CA LYS A 418 -39.49 -4.07 23.64
C LYS A 418 -40.50 -4.34 24.75
N SER A 419 -40.50 -3.56 25.83
CA SER A 419 -41.45 -3.66 26.93
C SER A 419 -42.87 -3.26 26.53
N ILE A 420 -43.05 -2.23 25.70
CA ILE A 420 -44.35 -1.87 25.12
C ILE A 420 -44.95 -3.05 24.34
N ASN A 421 -44.14 -3.67 23.48
CA ASN A 421 -44.57 -4.72 22.57
C ASN A 421 -44.66 -6.12 23.20
N ASN A 422 -44.08 -6.33 24.40
CA ASN A 422 -43.97 -7.64 25.04
C ASN A 422 -44.24 -7.54 26.56
N ARG A 423 -45.41 -7.00 26.94
CA ARG A 423 -45.87 -6.99 28.34
C ARG A 423 -45.81 -8.40 28.96
N SER A 424 -45.53 -8.47 30.27
CA SER A 424 -45.41 -9.74 31.02
C SER A 424 -44.30 -10.68 30.52
N SER A 425 -43.27 -10.16 29.84
CA SER A 425 -42.07 -10.91 29.43
C SER A 425 -40.83 -10.54 30.25
N VAL A 426 -39.80 -11.39 30.16
CA VAL A 426 -38.47 -11.13 30.72
C VAL A 426 -37.54 -10.69 29.60
N LEU A 427 -36.92 -9.52 29.76
CA LEU A 427 -35.89 -8.98 28.88
C LEU A 427 -34.50 -9.31 29.48
N LEU A 428 -33.72 -10.13 28.79
CA LEU A 428 -32.34 -10.45 29.17
C LEU A 428 -31.40 -9.47 28.44
N LEU A 429 -30.89 -8.49 29.17
CA LEU A 429 -30.00 -7.44 28.67
C LEU A 429 -28.54 -7.82 28.96
N LYS A 430 -27.78 -8.23 27.93
CA LYS A 430 -26.35 -8.55 28.03
C LYS A 430 -25.51 -7.35 27.59
N VAL A 431 -24.70 -6.80 28.49
CA VAL A 431 -23.96 -5.52 28.35
C VAL A 431 -22.53 -5.63 28.89
N SER A 432 -21.66 -4.68 28.51
CA SER A 432 -20.31 -4.58 29.07
C SER A 432 -20.32 -4.22 30.56
N PRO A 433 -19.22 -4.45 31.32
CA PRO A 433 -19.12 -4.08 32.73
C PRO A 433 -19.38 -2.59 33.00
N ASN A 434 -18.88 -1.70 32.14
CA ASN A 434 -19.06 -0.25 32.31
C ASN A 434 -20.52 0.18 32.11
N VAL A 435 -21.19 -0.39 31.11
CA VAL A 435 -22.61 -0.12 30.83
C VAL A 435 -23.48 -0.71 31.94
N ALA A 436 -23.19 -1.92 32.41
CA ALA A 436 -23.88 -2.52 33.55
C ALA A 436 -23.75 -1.66 34.82
N ASN A 437 -22.56 -1.12 35.10
CA ASN A 437 -22.32 -0.28 36.27
C ASN A 437 -23.17 1.00 36.27
N GLU A 438 -23.24 1.72 35.14
CA GLU A 438 -24.13 2.89 35.01
C GLU A 438 -25.61 2.49 35.13
N LEU A 439 -26.03 1.43 34.43
CA LEU A 439 -27.43 0.99 34.41
C LEU A 439 -27.96 0.51 35.77
N LEU A 440 -27.17 -0.28 36.51
CA LEU A 440 -27.58 -0.91 37.77
C LEU A 440 -27.40 -0.04 39.01
N ASN A 441 -26.68 1.08 38.88
CA ASN A 441 -26.49 2.09 39.92
C ASN A 441 -27.17 3.41 39.55
N ARG A 442 -26.54 4.21 38.67
CA ARG A 442 -26.98 5.58 38.35
C ARG A 442 -28.38 5.63 37.77
N TYR A 443 -28.68 4.73 36.82
CA TYR A 443 -29.97 4.69 36.13
C TYR A 443 -30.91 3.59 36.63
N ARG A 444 -30.63 3.02 37.82
CA ARG A 444 -31.40 1.91 38.40
C ARG A 444 -32.89 2.24 38.55
N ALA A 445 -33.20 3.46 38.97
CA ALA A 445 -34.57 3.94 39.12
C ALA A 445 -35.32 3.98 37.77
N ASN A 446 -34.64 4.38 36.69
CA ASN A 446 -35.22 4.43 35.35
C ASN A 446 -35.56 3.03 34.81
N ILE A 447 -34.72 2.01 35.12
CA ILE A 447 -35.04 0.62 34.79
C ILE A 447 -36.30 0.18 35.54
N ALA A 448 -36.35 0.40 36.86
CA ALA A 448 -37.49 0.00 37.69
C ALA A 448 -38.81 0.67 37.25
N GLU A 449 -38.78 1.94 36.82
CA GLU A 449 -39.96 2.63 36.27
C GLU A 449 -40.49 1.94 35.00
N ILE A 450 -39.59 1.51 34.10
CA ILE A 450 -39.97 0.77 32.88
C ILE A 450 -40.53 -0.60 33.25
N GLU A 451 -39.92 -1.32 34.20
CA GLU A 451 -40.43 -2.61 34.67
C GLU A 451 -41.87 -2.48 35.20
N GLN A 452 -42.10 -1.51 36.08
CA GLN A 452 -43.40 -1.27 36.71
C GLN A 452 -44.46 -0.82 35.68
N LYS A 453 -44.09 0.08 34.76
CA LYS A 453 -45.03 0.70 33.80
C LYS A 453 -45.54 -0.28 32.73
N PHE A 454 -44.73 -1.26 32.34
CA PHE A 454 -45.07 -2.22 31.28
C PHE A 454 -45.28 -3.66 31.78
N GLY A 455 -45.06 -3.92 33.07
CA GLY A 455 -45.18 -5.25 33.67
C GLY A 455 -44.14 -6.24 33.11
N THR A 456 -42.96 -5.75 32.74
CA THR A 456 -41.86 -6.57 32.19
C THR A 456 -40.70 -6.63 33.17
N LYS A 457 -39.98 -7.75 33.26
CA LYS A 457 -38.78 -7.85 34.09
C LYS A 457 -37.51 -7.69 33.27
N ILE A 458 -36.58 -6.84 33.70
CA ILE A 458 -35.34 -6.52 32.98
C ILE A 458 -34.15 -7.11 33.75
N MET A 459 -33.63 -8.24 33.29
CA MET A 459 -32.47 -8.90 33.87
C MET A 459 -31.21 -8.45 33.14
N THR A 460 -30.33 -7.72 33.84
CA THR A 460 -29.06 -7.26 33.27
C THR A 460 -27.95 -8.26 33.59
N PHE A 461 -27.25 -8.72 32.55
CA PHE A 461 -26.12 -9.65 32.61
C PHE A 461 -24.85 -8.93 32.15
N ILE A 462 -23.76 -9.16 32.87
CA ILE A 462 -22.45 -8.59 32.56
C ILE A 462 -21.67 -9.57 31.70
N ASP A 463 -21.32 -9.15 30.49
CA ASP A 463 -20.43 -9.88 29.59
C ASP A 463 -19.08 -9.14 29.52
N PRO A 464 -18.02 -9.64 30.16
CA PRO A 464 -16.72 -8.97 30.25
C PRO A 464 -15.98 -8.94 28.90
N TYR A 465 -16.40 -9.74 27.92
CA TYR A 465 -15.82 -9.77 26.58
C TYR A 465 -16.53 -8.80 25.62
N LYS A 466 -17.61 -8.15 26.07
CA LYS A 466 -18.45 -7.25 25.26
C LYS A 466 -17.90 -5.82 25.30
N GLN A 467 -17.69 -5.21 24.13
CA GLN A 467 -17.28 -3.81 24.02
C GLN A 467 -18.41 -2.86 24.48
N ASN A 468 -18.03 -1.66 24.93
CA ASN A 468 -18.95 -0.70 25.55
C ASN A 468 -20.12 -0.24 24.67
N ASP A 469 -19.96 -0.28 23.34
CA ASP A 469 -20.99 0.06 22.35
C ASP A 469 -21.91 -1.11 21.98
N SER A 470 -21.60 -2.33 22.43
CA SER A 470 -22.29 -3.55 22.07
C SER A 470 -23.19 -4.03 23.21
N TYR A 471 -24.48 -4.23 22.93
CA TYR A 471 -25.46 -4.80 23.87
C TYR A 471 -26.38 -5.78 23.14
N THR A 472 -26.96 -6.73 23.86
CA THR A 472 -27.91 -7.71 23.32
C THR A 472 -29.15 -7.73 24.22
N ILE A 473 -30.34 -7.71 23.63
CA ILE A 473 -31.61 -7.79 24.39
C ILE A 473 -32.42 -8.96 23.86
N GLU A 474 -32.39 -10.07 24.58
CA GLU A 474 -33.21 -11.27 24.33
C GLU A 474 -34.55 -11.14 25.05
N ILE A 475 -35.62 -11.71 24.48
CA ILE A 475 -36.98 -11.65 25.04
C ILE A 475 -37.40 -13.09 25.35
N LYS A 476 -37.68 -13.42 26.62
CA LYS A 476 -38.30 -14.69 27.02
C LYS A 476 -39.75 -14.44 27.43
N LYS A 477 -40.68 -15.00 26.64
CA LYS A 477 -42.13 -15.03 26.93
C LYS A 477 -42.43 -16.27 27.78
N ASN A 478 -43.38 -16.15 28.73
CA ASN A 478 -43.84 -17.24 29.61
C ASN A 478 -42.73 -17.94 30.41
N ALA A 479 -41.70 -17.21 30.84
CA ALA A 479 -40.63 -17.76 31.67
C ALA A 479 -41.09 -17.91 33.14
N TYR A 480 -41.53 -19.11 33.52
CA TYR A 480 -41.22 -19.61 34.86
C TYR A 480 -39.70 -19.68 34.95
N LEU A 481 -39.10 -18.88 35.84
CA LEU A 481 -37.65 -18.77 35.97
C LEU A 481 -37.11 -19.95 36.79
N ASP A 482 -36.63 -20.99 36.10
CA ASP A 482 -35.68 -21.91 36.69
C ASP A 482 -34.28 -21.25 36.66
N TYR A 483 -33.96 -20.61 37.78
CA TYR A 483 -32.80 -19.71 37.92
C TYR A 483 -31.47 -20.49 37.96
N GLU A 484 -31.50 -21.75 38.42
CA GLU A 484 -30.30 -22.56 38.61
C GLU A 484 -29.79 -23.13 37.28
N GLN A 485 -30.66 -23.74 36.45
CA GLN A 485 -30.27 -24.26 35.13
C GLN A 485 -29.65 -23.19 34.22
N THR A 486 -30.20 -21.97 34.23
CA THR A 486 -29.68 -20.88 33.38
C THR A 486 -28.39 -20.25 33.92
N LEU A 487 -28.08 -20.37 35.21
CA LEU A 487 -26.74 -20.04 35.73
C LEU A 487 -25.70 -21.08 35.29
N GLU A 488 -26.04 -22.37 35.30
CA GLU A 488 -25.14 -23.41 34.80
C GLU A 488 -24.89 -23.28 33.28
N GLU A 489 -25.93 -23.11 32.46
CA GLU A 489 -25.76 -22.89 31.01
C GLU A 489 -24.90 -21.65 30.71
N SER A 490 -25.12 -20.54 31.42
CA SER A 490 -24.33 -19.32 31.20
C SER A 490 -22.90 -19.44 31.73
N SER A 491 -22.67 -20.21 32.80
CA SER A 491 -21.33 -20.52 33.33
C SER A 491 -20.56 -21.48 32.41
N GLN A 492 -21.23 -22.50 31.86
CA GLN A 492 -20.66 -23.42 30.87
C GLN A 492 -20.38 -22.72 29.53
N ALA A 493 -21.25 -21.80 29.10
CA ALA A 493 -20.99 -20.94 27.94
C ALA A 493 -19.82 -19.97 28.17
N PHE A 494 -19.56 -19.57 29.43
CA PHE A 494 -18.39 -18.79 29.84
C PHE A 494 -17.09 -19.59 29.70
N GLN A 495 -17.07 -20.84 30.17
CA GLN A 495 -15.87 -21.70 30.09
C GLN A 495 -15.52 -22.06 28.63
N ASN A 496 -16.54 -22.28 27.78
CA ASN A 496 -16.35 -22.73 26.40
C ASN A 496 -16.01 -21.62 25.38
N ARG A 497 -15.94 -20.34 25.78
CA ARG A 497 -15.59 -19.21 24.88
C ARG A 497 -14.20 -18.62 25.06
N SER A 498 -13.34 -19.27 25.85
CA SER A 498 -11.92 -18.92 26.00
C SER A 498 -11.08 -19.08 24.73
N SER A 499 -11.61 -19.74 23.69
CA SER A 499 -10.97 -19.84 22.39
C SER A 499 -11.51 -18.83 21.38
N TYR A 500 -10.81 -17.69 21.27
CA TYR A 500 -10.64 -17.07 19.95
C TYR A 500 -9.86 -18.06 19.08
N ASN A 501 -10.57 -19.03 18.49
CA ASN A 501 -10.05 -19.94 17.47
C ASN A 501 -9.86 -19.17 16.16
N LEU A 502 -8.92 -18.22 16.17
CA LEU A 502 -7.99 -18.13 15.06
C LEU A 502 -7.39 -19.53 14.91
N LYS A 503 -7.92 -20.30 13.95
CA LYS A 503 -7.28 -21.52 13.48
C LYS A 503 -6.00 -21.13 12.76
N VAL A 504 -4.98 -20.71 13.53
CA VAL A 504 -3.60 -20.70 13.07
C VAL A 504 -3.30 -22.14 12.67
N PRO A 505 -3.03 -22.44 11.39
CA PRO A 505 -2.82 -23.81 10.95
C PRO A 505 -1.60 -24.40 11.67
N LYS A 506 -1.84 -25.30 12.64
CA LYS A 506 -0.82 -25.81 13.59
C LYS A 506 0.26 -26.73 12.98
N LYS A 507 0.39 -26.76 11.65
CA LYS A 507 1.47 -27.48 10.96
C LYS A 507 2.08 -26.59 9.88
N LYS A 508 3.39 -26.38 9.98
CA LYS A 508 4.23 -25.97 8.84
C LYS A 508 4.15 -27.08 7.80
N THR A 509 3.27 -26.96 6.81
CA THR A 509 3.36 -27.74 5.57
C THR A 509 4.61 -27.27 4.84
N GLN A 510 5.72 -28.00 4.98
CA GLN A 510 6.91 -27.75 4.16
C GLN A 510 6.54 -27.90 2.69
N ALA A 511 7.07 -27.01 1.84
CA ALA A 511 6.88 -27.14 0.41
C ALA A 511 7.62 -28.38 -0.11
N LEU A 512 7.16 -28.92 -1.24
CA LEU A 512 7.88 -29.97 -1.94
C LEU A 512 9.15 -29.43 -2.64
N VAL A 513 9.13 -28.14 -3.02
CA VAL A 513 10.24 -27.41 -3.63
C VAL A 513 10.36 -26.01 -2.99
N GLU A 514 11.57 -25.59 -2.65
CA GLU A 514 11.87 -24.23 -2.17
C GLU A 514 12.95 -23.54 -3.02
N ASP A 515 13.93 -24.31 -3.51
CA ASP A 515 15.02 -23.88 -4.41
C ASP A 515 15.55 -25.13 -5.15
N VAL A 516 16.42 -24.95 -6.13
CA VAL A 516 17.14 -26.03 -6.81
C VAL A 516 18.64 -25.87 -6.66
N GLU A 517 19.36 -26.99 -6.54
CA GLU A 517 20.81 -26.98 -6.72
C GLU A 517 21.13 -26.55 -8.14
N PHE A 518 21.87 -25.45 -8.28
CA PHE A 518 22.28 -24.91 -9.57
C PHE A 518 23.75 -24.51 -9.49
N ARG A 519 24.45 -24.62 -10.63
CA ARG A 519 25.85 -24.19 -10.74
C ARG A 519 25.98 -22.71 -10.35
N ASN A 520 27.10 -22.33 -9.76
CA ASN A 520 27.38 -20.93 -9.41
C ASN A 520 27.66 -20.11 -10.68
N LYS A 521 27.16 -18.86 -10.71
CA LYS A 521 27.39 -17.97 -11.86
C LYS A 521 28.89 -17.64 -11.96
N PRO A 522 29.53 -17.82 -13.13
CA PRO A 522 30.95 -17.52 -13.28
C PRO A 522 31.19 -16.04 -12.98
N LYS A 523 32.20 -15.75 -12.14
CA LYS A 523 32.62 -14.37 -11.84
C LYS A 523 33.15 -13.72 -13.13
N VAL A 524 32.38 -12.80 -13.70
CA VAL A 524 32.79 -12.00 -14.87
C VAL A 524 33.84 -10.99 -14.40
N ASP A 525 35.04 -11.06 -14.97
CA ASP A 525 36.12 -10.12 -14.69
C ASP A 525 35.89 -8.82 -15.49
N PRO A 526 35.59 -7.68 -14.83
CA PRO A 526 35.25 -6.44 -15.53
C PRO A 526 36.40 -5.84 -16.34
N ASN A 527 37.65 -6.32 -16.15
CA ASN A 527 38.80 -5.88 -16.94
C ASN A 527 38.97 -6.64 -18.27
N LYS A 528 38.22 -7.72 -18.51
CA LYS A 528 38.24 -8.41 -19.80
C LYS A 528 37.27 -7.76 -20.80
N LYS A 529 37.75 -6.71 -21.48
CA LYS A 529 37.18 -6.29 -22.76
C LYS A 529 37.07 -7.51 -23.68
N GLY A 530 35.90 -7.68 -24.29
CA GLY A 530 35.47 -8.97 -24.83
C GLY A 530 36.33 -9.50 -25.98
N PHE A 531 36.47 -10.83 -26.02
CA PHE A 531 37.04 -11.57 -27.16
C PHE A 531 36.22 -11.43 -28.47
N LEU A 532 35.04 -10.81 -28.41
CA LEU A 532 34.08 -10.73 -29.52
C LEU A 532 34.41 -9.66 -30.57
N ASP A 533 35.28 -8.69 -30.27
CA ASP A 533 35.84 -7.77 -31.27
C ASP A 533 36.63 -8.52 -32.37
N SER A 534 37.12 -9.74 -32.07
CA SER A 534 37.85 -10.57 -33.04
C SER A 534 36.94 -11.31 -34.04
N LEU A 535 35.63 -11.41 -33.78
CA LEU A 535 34.70 -12.12 -34.68
C LEU A 535 34.00 -11.16 -35.66
N PHE A 536 33.71 -9.92 -35.26
CA PHE A 536 33.25 -8.88 -36.19
C PHE A 536 34.33 -8.44 -37.20
N GLY A 537 35.60 -8.78 -36.96
CA GLY A 537 36.70 -8.60 -37.91
C GLY A 537 36.70 -9.57 -39.10
N PHE A 538 35.94 -10.67 -39.07
CA PHE A 538 36.05 -11.75 -40.07
C PHE A 538 35.08 -11.62 -41.26
N PHE A 539 34.17 -10.64 -41.24
CA PHE A 539 33.18 -10.38 -42.31
C PHE A 539 33.49 -9.13 -43.15
N LYS A 540 34.76 -8.68 -43.20
CA LYS A 540 35.16 -7.50 -43.99
C LYS A 540 36.39 -7.73 -44.88
N THR A 541 36.14 -8.45 -45.96
CA THR A 541 36.94 -8.57 -47.19
C THR A 541 35.92 -8.71 -48.33
N GLU A 542 36.02 -8.03 -49.48
CA GLU A 542 37.13 -7.24 -50.05
C GLU A 542 36.61 -5.98 -50.78
N GLU A 543 37.42 -4.91 -50.81
CA GLU A 543 37.63 -4.15 -52.06
C GLU A 543 39.03 -3.50 -52.03
N ASN A 544 39.68 -3.36 -53.19
CA ASN A 544 41.15 -3.39 -53.28
C ASN A 544 41.86 -2.03 -53.44
N GLN A 545 42.86 -1.79 -52.57
CA GLN A 545 44.17 -1.15 -52.83
C GLN A 545 44.27 0.34 -53.30
N PRO A 546 45.47 0.98 -53.30
CA PRO A 546 46.79 0.55 -52.80
C PRO A 546 47.48 1.47 -51.75
N THR A 547 48.62 0.99 -51.28
CA THR A 547 49.47 1.48 -50.17
C THR A 547 50.31 2.75 -50.43
N LYS A 548 50.63 3.52 -49.36
CA LYS A 548 51.97 4.16 -49.17
C LYS A 548 52.46 4.06 -47.72
N SER A 549 53.77 3.94 -47.56
CA SER A 549 54.45 3.53 -46.33
C SER A 549 54.70 4.66 -45.32
N LYS A 550 54.75 4.31 -44.03
CA LYS A 550 55.36 5.15 -42.98
C LYS A 550 56.87 4.91 -42.90
N ARG A 551 57.68 5.97 -42.87
CA ARG A 551 59.05 5.95 -42.34
C ARG A 551 59.12 6.69 -41.00
N LYS A 552 60.05 6.26 -40.15
CA LYS A 552 60.19 6.62 -38.73
C LYS A 552 61.00 7.91 -38.50
N PHE A 553 61.05 8.29 -37.22
CA PHE A 553 62.01 9.15 -36.49
C PHE A 553 61.71 10.67 -36.42
N ASN A 554 62.17 11.41 -35.41
CA ASN A 554 62.38 11.17 -33.95
C ASN A 554 62.92 12.49 -33.33
N ARG A 555 62.68 12.77 -32.03
CA ARG A 555 63.20 13.93 -31.25
C ARG A 555 62.66 15.30 -31.74
N GLY A 556 62.48 16.33 -30.91
CA GLY A 556 62.67 16.52 -29.46
C GLY A 556 62.96 18.01 -29.17
N ARG A 557 62.85 18.45 -27.90
CA ARG A 557 63.08 19.84 -27.39
C ARG A 557 62.03 20.90 -27.82
N TYR A 558 61.77 22.01 -27.09
CA TYR A 558 61.82 22.33 -25.65
C TYR A 558 61.10 23.70 -25.44
N ASN A 559 60.65 24.03 -24.21
CA ASN A 559 60.26 25.36 -23.70
C ASN A 559 58.98 26.14 -24.18
N LYS A 560 58.11 26.36 -23.17
CA LYS A 560 57.29 27.55 -22.77
C LYS A 560 57.97 28.94 -23.00
N PRO A 561 57.32 30.14 -22.77
CA PRO A 561 56.05 30.42 -22.05
C PRO A 561 55.09 31.54 -22.60
N GLN A 562 54.02 31.82 -21.82
CA GLN A 562 53.45 33.15 -21.45
C GLN A 562 52.24 33.80 -22.18
N ASN A 563 51.10 33.78 -21.47
CA ASN A 563 50.09 34.84 -21.23
C ASN A 563 50.12 36.17 -22.03
N LYS A 564 48.95 36.58 -22.56
CA LYS A 564 48.08 37.60 -21.89
C LYS A 564 46.67 37.76 -22.49
N SER A 565 45.74 38.08 -21.58
CA SER A 565 44.32 38.43 -21.75
C SER A 565 44.03 39.58 -22.74
N LYS A 566 42.89 39.51 -23.45
CA LYS A 566 41.82 40.53 -23.39
C LYS A 566 40.51 40.10 -24.11
N ASN A 567 39.38 40.40 -23.46
CA ASN A 567 38.01 40.46 -23.98
C ASN A 567 37.53 41.93 -23.76
N PRO A 568 36.31 42.41 -24.13
CA PRO A 568 35.30 41.90 -25.08
C PRO A 568 34.76 43.01 -26.05
N ARG A 569 33.76 42.71 -26.92
CA ARG A 569 32.51 43.51 -27.07
C ARG A 569 31.50 43.00 -28.12
N ASN A 570 30.23 43.34 -27.87
CA ASN A 570 29.01 43.08 -28.66
C ASN A 570 29.01 43.67 -30.09
N PHE A 571 28.12 43.16 -30.96
CA PHE A 571 27.28 44.02 -31.81
C PHE A 571 25.88 43.41 -32.09
N LYS A 572 24.90 44.26 -32.42
CA LYS A 572 23.45 43.97 -32.57
C LYS A 572 22.98 44.50 -33.94
N GLY A 573 22.11 43.80 -34.69
CA GLY A 573 21.54 44.33 -35.94
C GLY A 573 20.46 43.45 -36.58
N LYS A 574 19.34 44.06 -37.03
CA LYS A 574 18.12 43.51 -37.65
C LYS A 574 17.90 44.24 -39.02
N PRO A 575 16.79 44.11 -39.79
CA PRO A 575 15.87 42.97 -40.11
C PRO A 575 15.48 42.90 -41.63
N ARG A 576 14.64 41.94 -42.06
CA ARG A 576 13.61 42.16 -43.14
C ARG A 576 12.58 41.01 -43.32
N SER A 577 11.42 41.35 -43.90
CA SER A 577 10.33 40.51 -44.45
C SER A 577 9.79 41.23 -45.72
N PRO A 578 8.94 40.67 -46.65
CA PRO A 578 7.50 40.34 -46.38
C PRO A 578 6.75 39.28 -47.27
N GLN A 579 5.57 38.81 -46.80
CA GLN A 579 4.29 38.49 -47.55
C GLN A 579 4.24 37.43 -48.72
N ASN A 580 3.11 36.78 -49.12
CA ASN A 580 1.68 36.73 -48.70
C ASN A 580 0.91 35.53 -49.36
N LYS A 581 -0.16 34.99 -48.73
CA LYS A 581 -1.56 34.84 -49.28
C LYS A 581 -2.47 33.87 -48.46
N ALA A 582 -3.78 34.16 -48.45
CA ALA A 582 -4.90 33.42 -47.82
C ALA A 582 -6.00 33.12 -48.90
N PRO A 583 -7.30 32.79 -48.62
CA PRO A 583 -8.29 33.37 -47.67
C PRO A 583 -8.85 32.30 -46.67
N SER A 584 -10.02 32.34 -45.99
CA SER A 584 -11.23 33.19 -46.02
C SER A 584 -11.93 33.41 -44.63
N SER A 585 -13.25 33.17 -44.48
CA SER A 585 -14.17 33.69 -43.44
C SER A 585 -15.60 33.06 -43.58
N PRO A 586 -16.73 33.44 -42.88
CA PRO A 586 -17.00 34.57 -41.94
C PRO A 586 -17.87 34.27 -40.65
N GLN A 587 -17.63 34.92 -39.50
CA GLN A 587 -18.27 36.12 -38.86
C GLN A 587 -19.65 35.99 -38.14
N ASN A 588 -19.74 36.61 -36.94
CA ASN A 588 -20.84 37.52 -36.54
C ASN A 588 -20.42 38.49 -35.39
N LYS A 589 -21.14 39.62 -35.14
CA LYS A 589 -20.68 40.79 -34.33
C LYS A 589 -21.71 41.41 -33.34
N ALA A 590 -21.25 41.75 -32.12
CA ALA A 590 -21.51 42.97 -31.30
C ALA A 590 -22.99 43.35 -30.89
N PRO A 591 -23.31 44.45 -30.11
CA PRO A 591 -22.47 45.48 -29.41
C PRO A 591 -22.94 46.02 -28.00
N SER A 592 -22.11 46.88 -27.34
CA SER A 592 -22.44 48.04 -26.41
C SER A 592 -23.04 47.81 -24.99
N SER A 593 -22.94 48.66 -23.92
CA SER A 593 -22.13 49.85 -23.50
C SER A 593 -22.37 50.17 -21.96
N PRO A 594 -22.15 51.37 -21.32
CA PRO A 594 -20.88 51.86 -20.72
C PRO A 594 -20.88 52.49 -19.27
N GLN A 595 -19.67 52.73 -18.70
CA GLN A 595 -19.21 53.79 -17.73
C GLN A 595 -19.76 53.95 -16.27
N ASN A 596 -18.88 53.96 -15.24
CA ASN A 596 -18.40 55.20 -14.53
C ASN A 596 -17.43 55.04 -13.30
N LYS A 597 -16.31 55.80 -13.37
CA LYS A 597 -15.59 56.65 -12.35
C LYS A 597 -15.36 56.29 -10.84
N ALA A 598 -14.06 56.42 -10.49
CA ALA A 598 -13.44 57.18 -9.36
C ALA A 598 -12.89 56.44 -8.09
N PRO A 599 -11.80 56.95 -7.45
CA PRO A 599 -10.96 56.19 -6.50
C PRO A 599 -11.09 56.59 -5.01
N ARG A 600 -10.59 55.76 -4.09
CA ARG A 600 -10.48 56.04 -2.63
C ARG A 600 -9.03 56.10 -2.13
N LYS A 601 -8.80 56.97 -1.13
CA LYS A 601 -7.52 57.24 -0.43
C LYS A 601 -7.24 56.22 0.70
N PRO A 602 -5.98 56.06 1.14
CA PRO A 602 -5.60 55.09 2.18
C PRO A 602 -5.90 55.56 3.60
N MET A 603 -6.04 54.61 4.53
CA MET A 603 -6.25 54.86 5.97
C MET A 603 -5.06 54.38 6.81
N LYS A 604 -4.82 55.04 7.95
CA LYS A 604 -3.57 54.95 8.73
C LYS A 604 -3.49 53.72 9.64
N THR A 605 -2.26 53.27 9.87
CA THR A 605 -1.88 52.23 10.83
C THR A 605 -1.94 52.71 12.29
N SER A 606 -2.22 51.80 13.21
CA SER A 606 -2.03 51.97 14.66
C SER A 606 -1.04 50.93 15.18
N LYS A 607 -0.18 51.31 16.15
CA LYS A 607 0.88 50.45 16.69
C LYS A 607 0.40 49.64 17.89
N PRO A 608 0.84 48.37 18.07
CA PRO A 608 0.57 47.62 19.30
C PRO A 608 1.41 48.12 20.48
N LYS A 609 0.87 48.01 21.70
CA LYS A 609 1.56 48.35 22.95
C LYS A 609 2.47 47.20 23.43
N ARG A 610 3.53 47.59 24.14
CA ARG A 610 4.61 46.75 24.68
C ARG A 610 4.14 46.05 25.97
N ILE A 611 4.40 44.74 26.10
CA ILE A 611 4.19 43.98 27.35
C ILE A 611 5.45 44.10 28.22
N VAL A 612 5.25 44.20 29.54
CA VAL A 612 6.31 44.20 30.56
C VAL A 612 5.98 43.11 31.59
N ASN A 613 6.96 42.30 31.95
CA ASN A 613 6.84 41.26 32.98
C ASN A 613 6.85 41.86 34.40
N GLY A 614 6.07 41.28 35.32
CA GLY A 614 6.18 41.60 36.75
C GLY A 614 5.17 40.82 37.61
N ASN A 615 5.67 39.98 38.52
CA ASN A 615 4.87 39.30 39.54
C ASN A 615 4.24 40.32 40.52
N LEU A 616 2.95 40.17 40.83
CA LEU A 616 2.35 40.60 42.10
C LEU A 616 1.02 39.86 42.33
N LYS A 617 0.76 39.48 43.59
CA LYS A 617 -0.44 38.73 44.01
C LYS A 617 -1.69 39.59 43.89
N SER A 618 -2.82 39.02 43.46
CA SER A 618 -4.15 39.65 43.54
C SER A 618 -5.11 38.83 44.41
N SER A 619 -5.83 39.54 45.29
CA SER A 619 -6.84 39.04 46.22
C SER A 619 -8.09 38.45 45.51
N PRO A 620 -9.01 37.78 46.23
CA PRO A 620 -10.21 37.21 45.62
C PRO A 620 -11.07 38.27 44.94
N ALA A 621 -11.57 37.99 43.75
CA ALA A 621 -12.48 38.86 43.02
C ALA A 621 -13.91 38.78 43.60
N ASN A 622 -14.57 39.92 43.72
CA ASN A 622 -15.98 39.98 44.14
C ASN A 622 -16.90 39.30 43.12
N THR A 623 -17.87 38.53 43.63
CA THR A 623 -18.96 37.93 42.86
C THR A 623 -19.80 39.02 42.17
N PRO A 624 -20.11 38.91 40.86
CA PRO A 624 -21.06 39.80 40.20
C PRO A 624 -22.47 39.66 40.80
N ALA A 625 -23.22 40.76 40.85
CA ALA A 625 -24.63 40.72 41.25
C ALA A 625 -25.50 39.97 40.22
N PRO A 626 -26.65 39.38 40.63
CA PRO A 626 -27.55 38.70 39.69
C PRO A 626 -28.10 39.66 38.64
N LEU A 627 -28.16 39.21 37.39
CA LEU A 627 -28.88 39.92 36.32
C LEU A 627 -30.40 39.82 36.57
N PRO A 628 -31.18 40.87 36.25
CA PRO A 628 -32.64 40.80 36.32
C PRO A 628 -33.20 39.82 35.28
N ALA A 629 -34.41 39.30 35.54
CA ALA A 629 -35.04 38.30 34.69
C ALA A 629 -35.40 38.87 33.30
N ASP A 630 -34.88 38.23 32.25
CA ASP A 630 -35.23 38.57 30.87
C ASP A 630 -36.58 37.97 30.44
N ASP A 631 -37.33 38.80 29.72
CA ASP A 631 -38.72 38.61 29.34
C ASP A 631 -38.91 37.53 28.26
N ILE A 632 -39.83 36.58 28.47
CA ILE A 632 -40.14 35.50 27.53
C ILE A 632 -41.10 36.05 26.47
N GLY A 633 -40.55 36.82 25.53
CA GLY A 633 -41.37 37.74 24.74
C GLY A 633 -40.97 38.00 23.28
N ASN A 634 -40.31 37.07 22.55
CA ASN A 634 -40.34 37.07 21.07
C ASN A 634 -39.77 35.79 20.43
N ARG A 635 -40.63 34.81 20.14
CA ARG A 635 -40.30 33.68 19.25
C ARG A 635 -41.09 33.82 17.95
N VAL A 636 -40.39 34.08 16.85
CA VAL A 636 -41.00 34.09 15.50
C VAL A 636 -41.45 32.67 15.16
N GLU A 637 -42.75 32.45 15.02
CA GLU A 637 -43.29 31.15 14.60
C GLU A 637 -42.98 30.84 13.13
N ALA A 638 -42.65 29.59 12.85
CA ALA A 638 -42.52 29.10 11.48
C ALA A 638 -43.91 28.99 10.82
N LYS A 639 -44.06 29.52 9.59
CA LYS A 639 -45.32 29.43 8.83
C LYS A 639 -45.75 27.97 8.62
N LYS A 640 -46.91 27.60 9.18
CA LYS A 640 -47.58 26.32 8.90
C LYS A 640 -47.91 26.21 7.40
N THR A 641 -47.31 25.24 6.71
CA THR A 641 -47.72 24.85 5.37
C THR A 641 -49.11 24.21 5.43
N ARG A 642 -50.04 24.70 4.59
CA ARG A 642 -51.40 24.13 4.49
C ARG A 642 -51.33 22.76 3.79
N PRO A 643 -52.10 21.74 4.24
CA PRO A 643 -52.17 20.48 3.51
C PRO A 643 -52.85 20.69 2.16
N ILE A 644 -52.24 20.17 1.09
CA ILE A 644 -52.81 20.18 -0.25
C ILE A 644 -53.95 19.16 -0.30
N LYS A 645 -55.19 19.62 -0.45
CA LYS A 645 -56.33 18.74 -0.76
C LYS A 645 -56.17 18.24 -2.21
N ARG A 646 -56.05 16.92 -2.40
CA ARG A 646 -56.18 16.32 -3.74
C ARG A 646 -57.61 16.50 -4.25
N ALA A 647 -57.76 16.61 -5.58
CA ALA A 647 -59.07 16.70 -6.22
C ALA A 647 -59.87 15.41 -6.04
N LYS A 648 -61.21 15.52 -6.02
CA LYS A 648 -62.10 14.43 -5.57
C LYS A 648 -62.23 13.23 -6.54
N ASN A 649 -61.60 13.30 -7.73
CA ASN A 649 -61.64 12.29 -8.80
C ASN A 649 -60.23 12.07 -9.39
N ASP A 650 -59.25 11.62 -8.58
CA ASP A 650 -57.94 11.16 -9.10
C ASP A 650 -58.00 9.65 -9.40
N PRO A 651 -57.92 9.22 -10.67
CA PRO A 651 -58.11 7.81 -11.05
C PRO A 651 -56.93 6.89 -10.69
N ARG A 652 -55.84 7.40 -10.08
CA ARG A 652 -54.64 6.60 -9.72
C ARG A 652 -54.68 6.06 -8.29
N ALA A 653 -55.87 5.82 -7.74
CA ALA A 653 -56.10 5.33 -6.38
C ALA A 653 -56.71 3.92 -6.34
N LYS A 654 -56.28 3.05 -7.27
CA LYS A 654 -56.42 1.59 -7.21
C LYS A 654 -55.16 0.96 -7.79
N ASP A 655 -54.28 0.53 -6.87
CA ASP A 655 -53.61 -0.77 -6.81
C ASP A 655 -52.76 -0.80 -5.52
#